data_AF-A0A7V3AAK5-F1
#
_entry.id   AF-A0A7V3AAK5-F1
#
_cell.length_a   1.000
_cell.length_b   1.000
_cell.length_c   1.000
_cell.angle_alpha   90.00
_cell.angle_beta   90.00
_cell.angle_gamma   90.00
#
_symmetry.space_group_name_H-M   'P 1'
#
loop_
_entity.id
_entity.type
_entity.pdbx_description
1 polymer ?
#
loop_
_entity_poly.entity_id
_entity_poly.type
_entity_poly.pdbx_seq_one_letter_code
_entity_poly.pdbx_strand_id
1 'polypeptide(L)'
;MARRGKKSAVAKSHRHLAWETLSQRLKEPISFVPRLPVSGAVTWTIYPKSGHFLLTGIPVQVPRLIKVTGLERTMKRILAVALLVLPVSAFAEVKMPCVFGDHMVLQRDRPVPVYGSAATGEKITVTFGGQTLSATADACGHWRVDLAPMPANATGQSMKVSGTNTLTFNDVLVGDVWICSGQSNMDMRLGGCKRPEDIASANFPGIRHFTSSGGGSEEPLKEPRGGAKWVISTPGSALSFTAVGFYFARKLQQELKGAVPIGLMLAAVGGTKIELWLAPEGIFDIPILHPLLKHRPLTDGTYSLFNGMVAPLAPYGARGILWYQGENAEISSQSPESYYLKMKALLQGWNRVWGQADMAFYLVMLANYGELQPTVVPVLKSGGWDADTRLQQVMAMALPHAGCASAMDIGISKVSWAGYHPENKLEVGERLALWALKNEYGRAEVVTSGPVLRNVALAGNTVVCTFDYVGGGLIVGSKKWYEPTHEVPGGKLQRFCIAGADGKWQVADAVIKDHTVILSSPNVVAPRKVSYACWQNPEGANLYNKEGLPALPFHIEDVTAQYTIAASAGEGGQITPAGKASYLPRATVLYTITPAQGFFTQDVKVDGASVGSVRAYTFDPLQKDHTIEATFAKTAPSYTVTATASGGGSITPAGAVTVAQGGTATFSIAPEAGNRVALTVDGVPIGARESFTFTDVRTNHTITASFSCTIAASAGYGGSITPSGVLPVEFGGSQSFKIAPLPGYEIGSVSVDGADKGKVDSYTFDKVTASHRIAVKFKSTGATGGSIPCPEQLIFACRAEALPATGNCAEWPAHAPEGKRFAAIGTPSVETIDGCKYVNIPYERAPGFTVGTYNEPIPCKGASIVLATRPVRNGVHSGWASIVDVFYDRLVLGIRGDTGQVCVRRNGGVEDSKAAIPDGQITILSLIVQPDGLYKVYANGAEVYSGRGGKAFDQLVPGVAGAFAKQITIGRNAPDAWTAYNGQIGDVFLYKTALNEAERKQLEGFIAKGLEGNR
;
A
#
# COMPACT_ATOMS: atom_id res chain seq x y z
N MET A 1 41.94 10.02 -35.96
CA MET A 1 42.69 10.59 -37.11
C MET A 1 41.82 10.39 -38.35
N ALA A 2 41.50 11.34 -39.24
CA ALA A 2 41.88 12.72 -39.46
C ALA A 2 40.78 13.51 -40.24
N ARG A 3 40.61 14.79 -39.85
CA ARG A 3 40.37 16.04 -40.64
C ARG A 3 39.06 16.35 -41.43
N ARG A 4 38.49 17.51 -40.99
CA ARG A 4 37.88 18.67 -41.72
C ARG A 4 36.52 18.44 -42.43
N GLY A 5 35.50 19.32 -42.36
CA GLY A 5 35.28 20.60 -41.68
C GLY A 5 34.02 21.34 -42.21
N LYS A 6 33.41 22.14 -41.31
CA LYS A 6 32.67 23.43 -41.50
C LYS A 6 31.29 23.54 -42.21
N LYS A 7 30.38 24.20 -41.45
CA LYS A 7 29.24 25.11 -41.79
C LYS A 7 27.97 24.45 -42.38
N SER A 8 26.72 24.81 -42.08
CA SER A 8 26.09 25.92 -41.33
C SER A 8 24.62 25.57 -40.95
N ALA A 9 24.10 26.36 -40.01
CA ALA A 9 22.76 26.42 -39.40
C ALA A 9 21.48 26.26 -40.27
N VAL A 10 20.44 25.64 -39.69
CA VAL A 10 19.11 26.19 -39.31
C VAL A 10 17.97 25.14 -39.42
N ALA A 11 17.26 24.97 -38.31
CA ALA A 11 15.84 24.58 -38.09
C ALA A 11 15.31 23.14 -38.32
N LYS A 12 14.87 22.60 -37.16
CA LYS A 12 13.63 21.84 -36.86
C LYS A 12 13.41 20.41 -37.38
N SER A 13 13.00 19.59 -36.39
CA SER A 13 12.31 18.29 -36.41
C SER A 13 13.02 17.06 -36.98
N HIS A 14 13.19 16.07 -36.08
CA HIS A 14 13.39 14.61 -36.26
C HIS A 14 14.73 14.07 -35.73
N ARG A 15 14.66 13.31 -34.61
CA ARG A 15 15.69 12.35 -34.18
C ARG A 15 15.04 11.05 -33.73
N HIS A 16 14.76 10.19 -34.70
CA HIS A 16 14.78 8.74 -34.58
C HIS A 16 15.18 8.23 -35.96
N LEU A 17 16.49 8.16 -36.25
CA LEU A 17 17.11 7.35 -37.30
C LEU A 17 18.63 7.62 -37.31
N ALA A 18 19.42 6.85 -36.55
CA ALA A 18 20.87 6.71 -36.75
C ALA A 18 21.48 5.55 -35.93
N TRP A 19 20.78 4.40 -35.80
CA TRP A 19 21.40 3.14 -35.35
C TRP A 19 21.28 2.01 -36.38
N GLU A 20 20.56 2.22 -37.49
CA GLU A 20 20.31 1.17 -38.49
C GLU A 20 21.35 1.08 -39.62
N THR A 21 22.32 1.99 -39.72
CA THR A 21 23.23 2.01 -40.89
C THR A 21 24.62 1.42 -40.66
N LEU A 22 24.94 0.91 -39.46
CA LEU A 22 26.21 0.23 -39.19
C LEU A 22 26.12 -1.31 -39.13
N SER A 23 24.95 -1.88 -38.85
CA SER A 23 24.76 -3.35 -38.77
C SER A 23 24.61 -4.03 -40.13
N GLN A 24 24.36 -3.28 -41.21
CA GLN A 24 24.10 -3.83 -42.55
C GLN A 24 25.33 -4.04 -43.44
N ARG A 25 26.57 -3.74 -43.00
CA ARG A 25 27.79 -3.89 -43.83
C ARG A 25 28.85 -4.87 -43.35
N LEU A 26 28.63 -5.63 -42.28
CA LEU A 26 29.56 -6.69 -41.84
C LEU A 26 28.94 -8.07 -42.10
N LYS A 27 29.48 -8.81 -43.07
CA LYS A 27 29.01 -10.15 -43.48
C LYS A 27 29.86 -11.31 -42.94
N GLU A 28 30.95 -11.04 -42.20
CA GLU A 28 31.83 -12.09 -41.65
C GLU A 28 32.17 -11.87 -40.16
N PRO A 29 32.44 -12.95 -39.39
CA PRO A 29 32.78 -12.87 -37.97
C PRO A 29 34.13 -12.18 -37.74
N ILE A 30 34.23 -11.36 -36.68
CA ILE A 30 35.49 -10.74 -36.26
C ILE A 30 35.93 -11.42 -34.96
N SER A 31 37.10 -12.06 -34.99
CA SER A 31 37.76 -12.63 -33.81
C SER A 31 38.87 -11.70 -33.35
N PHE A 32 38.97 -11.48 -32.04
CA PHE A 32 40.13 -10.78 -31.47
C PHE A 32 40.59 -11.44 -30.18
N VAL A 33 41.90 -11.37 -29.95
CA VAL A 33 42.56 -11.86 -28.75
C VAL A 33 43.11 -10.63 -28.02
N PRO A 34 42.51 -10.20 -26.89
CA PRO A 34 43.09 -9.10 -26.13
C PRO A 34 44.37 -9.59 -25.45
N ARG A 35 45.50 -8.90 -25.70
CA ARG A 35 46.76 -9.16 -24.98
C ARG A 35 46.66 -8.58 -23.56
N LEU A 36 46.43 -9.44 -22.57
CA LEU A 36 46.78 -9.17 -21.17
C LEU A 36 47.54 -10.39 -20.59
N PRO A 37 48.51 -10.18 -19.69
CA PRO A 37 49.59 -11.13 -19.47
C PRO A 37 49.31 -12.07 -18.30
N VAL A 38 48.47 -13.09 -18.48
CA VAL A 38 48.49 -14.28 -17.59
C VAL A 38 48.03 -15.51 -18.39
N SER A 39 48.72 -16.64 -18.21
CA SER A 39 48.67 -17.84 -19.06
C SER A 39 47.29 -18.50 -19.16
N GLY A 40 46.73 -18.48 -20.37
CA GLY A 40 45.51 -19.20 -20.76
C GLY A 40 44.82 -18.47 -21.92
N ALA A 41 45.06 -18.90 -23.16
CA ALA A 41 44.49 -18.24 -24.34
C ALA A 41 42.98 -18.50 -24.42
N VAL A 42 42.18 -17.45 -24.21
CA VAL A 42 40.72 -17.46 -24.39
C VAL A 42 40.40 -16.65 -25.65
N THR A 43 39.75 -17.28 -26.62
CA THR A 43 39.38 -16.65 -27.90
C THR A 43 37.95 -16.11 -27.81
N TRP A 44 37.76 -14.83 -28.19
CA TRP A 44 36.45 -14.20 -28.27
C TRP A 44 36.03 -14.04 -29.73
N THR A 45 34.87 -14.57 -30.09
CA THR A 45 34.29 -14.46 -31.43
C THR A 45 32.94 -13.75 -31.34
N ILE A 46 32.77 -12.65 -32.08
CA ILE A 46 31.51 -11.88 -32.12
C ILE A 46 30.75 -12.22 -33.40
N TYR A 47 29.50 -12.65 -33.24
CA TYR A 47 28.59 -12.94 -34.36
C TYR A 47 27.53 -11.83 -34.49
N PRO A 48 27.47 -11.06 -35.61
CA PRO A 48 26.70 -9.81 -35.68
C PRO A 48 25.17 -9.94 -35.70
N LYS A 49 24.59 -11.14 -35.63
CA LYS A 49 23.13 -11.35 -35.79
C LYS A 49 22.41 -11.97 -34.60
N SER A 50 23.10 -12.32 -33.51
CA SER A 50 22.45 -12.97 -32.35
C SER A 50 22.78 -12.35 -30.99
N GLY A 51 23.70 -11.38 -30.90
CA GLY A 51 23.96 -10.65 -29.65
C GLY A 51 24.50 -11.49 -28.48
N HIS A 52 24.89 -12.75 -28.70
CA HIS A 52 25.44 -13.65 -27.68
C HIS A 52 26.97 -13.79 -27.80
N PHE A 53 27.64 -13.84 -26.65
CA PHE A 53 29.06 -14.17 -26.51
C PHE A 53 29.20 -15.65 -26.14
N LEU A 54 30.10 -16.40 -26.78
CA LEU A 54 30.40 -17.79 -26.44
C LEU A 54 31.82 -17.89 -25.86
N LEU A 55 31.95 -18.48 -24.67
CA LEU A 55 33.21 -18.79 -24.01
C LEU A 55 33.36 -20.32 -23.97
N THR A 56 34.41 -20.88 -24.58
CA THR A 56 34.67 -22.33 -24.52
C THR A 56 36.13 -22.62 -24.16
N GLY A 57 36.36 -23.51 -23.19
CA GLY A 57 37.66 -24.12 -22.91
C GLY A 57 38.05 -24.29 -21.44
N ILE A 58 37.55 -25.33 -20.77
CA ILE A 58 38.22 -25.97 -19.62
C ILE A 58 38.01 -27.49 -19.71
N PRO A 59 39.06 -28.34 -19.74
CA PRO A 59 38.91 -29.80 -19.73
C PRO A 59 38.86 -30.34 -18.29
N VAL A 60 37.93 -31.26 -18.00
CA VAL A 60 37.93 -32.09 -16.77
C VAL A 60 38.25 -33.54 -17.16
N GLN A 61 39.35 -34.08 -16.64
CA GLN A 61 39.72 -35.49 -16.73
C GLN A 61 38.97 -36.31 -15.67
N VAL A 62 38.43 -37.48 -16.05
CA VAL A 62 37.87 -38.48 -15.14
C VAL A 62 38.77 -39.73 -15.18
N PRO A 63 39.28 -40.25 -14.06
CA PRO A 63 39.99 -41.53 -14.07
C PRO A 63 39.02 -42.71 -13.92
N ARG A 64 39.32 -43.79 -14.66
CA ARG A 64 38.66 -45.10 -14.59
C ARG A 64 38.85 -45.75 -13.21
N LEU A 65 37.80 -46.34 -12.65
CA LEU A 65 37.91 -47.28 -11.54
C LEU A 65 37.27 -48.64 -11.85
N ILE A 66 37.92 -49.65 -11.28
CA ILE A 66 37.82 -51.09 -11.48
C ILE A 66 36.55 -51.66 -10.83
N LYS A 67 35.92 -52.65 -11.49
CA LYS A 67 34.79 -53.43 -10.94
C LYS A 67 35.26 -54.29 -9.76
N VAL A 68 34.70 -54.06 -8.57
CA VAL A 68 34.70 -55.02 -7.45
C VAL A 68 33.27 -55.42 -7.18
N THR A 69 32.96 -56.70 -7.40
CA THR A 69 31.66 -57.32 -7.15
C THR A 69 31.57 -57.83 -5.72
N GLY A 70 30.51 -57.44 -5.01
CA GLY A 70 29.99 -58.18 -3.86
C GLY A 70 30.24 -57.55 -2.49
N LEU A 71 29.47 -56.52 -2.12
CA LEU A 71 29.01 -56.29 -0.72
C LEU A 71 27.96 -55.15 -0.60
N GLU A 72 27.21 -54.84 -1.66
CA GLU A 72 26.55 -53.53 -1.77
C GLU A 72 25.19 -53.35 -1.06
N ARG A 73 24.52 -54.42 -0.59
CA ARG A 73 23.12 -54.27 -0.11
C ARG A 73 22.97 -53.84 1.35
N THR A 74 23.97 -54.06 2.21
CA THR A 74 23.85 -53.78 3.65
C THR A 74 24.49 -52.44 4.04
N MET A 75 25.61 -52.05 3.44
CA MET A 75 26.24 -50.73 3.67
C MET A 75 25.45 -49.57 3.05
N LYS A 76 24.76 -49.76 1.92
CA LYS A 76 23.89 -48.73 1.31
C LYS A 76 22.67 -48.39 2.18
N ARG A 77 22.19 -49.33 3.01
CA ARG A 77 21.08 -49.07 3.95
C ARG A 77 21.53 -48.33 5.22
N ILE A 78 22.73 -48.60 5.71
CA ILE A 78 23.31 -47.89 6.87
C ILE A 78 23.73 -46.46 6.50
N LEU A 79 24.28 -46.25 5.30
CA LEU A 79 24.62 -44.91 4.80
C LEU A 79 23.37 -44.07 4.46
N ALA A 80 22.29 -44.70 3.99
CA ALA A 80 21.02 -44.02 3.73
C ALA A 80 20.28 -43.63 5.01
N VAL A 81 20.37 -44.42 6.08
CA VAL A 81 19.79 -44.08 7.39
C VAL A 81 20.64 -43.04 8.13
N ALA A 82 21.98 -43.05 7.97
CA ALA A 82 22.86 -42.03 8.53
C ALA A 82 22.70 -40.64 7.86
N LEU A 83 22.33 -40.59 6.56
CA LEU A 83 22.00 -39.33 5.88
C LEU A 83 20.61 -38.77 6.22
N LEU A 84 19.72 -39.55 6.86
CA LEU A 84 18.37 -39.13 7.26
C LEU A 84 18.29 -38.49 8.66
N VAL A 85 19.43 -38.40 9.38
CA VAL A 85 19.51 -37.85 10.75
C VAL A 85 20.43 -36.62 10.83
N LEU A 86 20.94 -36.11 9.71
CA LEU A 86 21.66 -34.83 9.71
C LEU A 86 20.64 -33.68 9.76
N PRO A 87 20.61 -32.86 10.82
CA PRO A 87 19.79 -31.66 10.81
C PRO A 87 20.37 -30.73 9.75
N VAL A 88 19.66 -30.56 8.63
CA VAL A 88 19.96 -29.48 7.69
C VAL A 88 19.47 -28.21 8.37
N SER A 89 20.36 -27.59 9.15
CA SER A 89 20.14 -26.24 9.64
C SER A 89 20.13 -25.32 8.42
N ALA A 90 18.94 -24.92 7.96
CA ALA A 90 18.82 -23.78 7.06
C ALA A 90 19.27 -22.54 7.84
N PHE A 91 20.49 -22.06 7.58
CA PHE A 91 20.98 -20.81 8.17
C PHE A 91 20.19 -19.65 7.53
N ALA A 92 19.32 -19.01 8.30
CA ALA A 92 18.67 -17.78 7.88
C ALA A 92 19.69 -16.64 8.01
N GLU A 93 20.06 -16.01 6.89
CA GLU A 93 20.91 -14.82 6.88
C GLU A 93 20.27 -13.65 7.64
N VAL A 94 21.09 -12.76 8.23
CA VAL A 94 20.63 -11.50 8.80
C VAL A 94 19.99 -10.66 7.69
N LYS A 95 18.75 -10.21 7.92
CA LYS A 95 17.95 -9.35 7.04
C LYS A 95 17.49 -8.09 7.79
N MET A 96 17.56 -6.97 7.10
CA MET A 96 17.13 -5.66 7.61
C MET A 96 15.92 -5.16 6.82
N PRO A 97 14.94 -4.52 7.48
CA PRO A 97 13.84 -3.84 6.80
C PRO A 97 14.35 -2.76 5.84
N CYS A 98 13.62 -2.50 4.74
CA CYS A 98 14.06 -1.57 3.70
C CYS A 98 14.16 -0.10 4.12
N VAL A 99 13.66 0.27 5.31
CA VAL A 99 13.93 1.58 5.94
C VAL A 99 15.42 1.79 6.23
N PHE A 100 16.20 0.71 6.35
CA PHE A 100 17.66 0.76 6.41
C PHE A 100 18.25 0.58 5.00
N GLY A 101 19.07 1.54 4.58
CA GLY A 101 19.67 1.56 3.25
C GLY A 101 20.81 2.57 3.16
N ASP A 102 21.53 2.54 2.05
CA ASP A 102 22.51 3.60 1.73
C ASP A 102 21.83 4.98 1.72
N HIS A 103 22.59 6.02 2.08
CA HIS A 103 22.13 7.42 2.11
C HIS A 103 21.06 7.76 3.16
N MET A 104 20.75 6.86 4.09
CA MET A 104 19.73 7.09 5.12
C MET A 104 20.10 8.18 6.13
N VAL A 105 19.10 8.71 6.84
CA VAL A 105 19.28 9.63 7.97
C VAL A 105 18.77 8.95 9.23
N LEU A 106 19.64 8.74 10.22
CA LEU A 106 19.26 8.27 11.55
C LEU A 106 18.89 9.47 12.44
N GLN A 107 17.87 9.30 13.29
CA GLN A 107 17.39 10.36 14.18
C GLN A 107 18.43 10.72 15.26
N ARG A 108 18.75 12.01 15.38
CA ARG A 108 19.63 12.57 16.41
C ARG A 108 18.94 12.71 17.77
N ASP A 109 19.74 12.84 18.82
CA ASP A 109 19.35 13.20 20.20
C ASP A 109 18.30 12.28 20.84
N ARG A 110 18.08 11.09 20.26
CA ARG A 110 17.21 10.05 20.78
C ARG A 110 17.86 8.67 20.56
N PRO A 111 17.52 7.66 21.37
CA PRO A 111 17.96 6.30 21.10
C PRO A 111 17.54 5.87 19.68
N VAL A 112 18.44 5.25 18.93
CA VAL A 112 18.21 4.85 17.54
C VAL A 112 18.00 3.34 17.49
N PRO A 113 16.75 2.87 17.30
CA PRO A 113 16.49 1.45 17.13
C PRO A 113 17.05 0.95 15.81
N VAL A 114 17.91 -0.06 15.88
CA VAL A 114 18.40 -0.83 14.73
C VAL A 114 17.93 -2.27 14.93
N TYR A 115 17.15 -2.77 13.98
CA TYR A 115 16.40 -4.01 14.14
C TYR A 115 16.29 -4.78 12.83
N GLY A 116 16.08 -6.09 12.93
CA GLY A 116 15.94 -6.97 11.78
C GLY A 116 15.53 -8.39 12.16
N SER A 117 15.71 -9.30 11.21
CA SER A 117 15.54 -10.74 11.41
C SER A 117 16.84 -11.49 11.16
N ALA A 118 17.01 -12.64 11.79
CA ALA A 118 18.14 -13.55 11.64
C ALA A 118 17.75 -14.96 12.10
N ALA A 119 18.65 -15.94 12.03
CA ALA A 119 18.38 -17.26 12.60
C ALA A 119 18.19 -17.17 14.12
N THR A 120 17.23 -17.93 14.67
CA THR A 120 17.00 -18.00 16.12
C THR A 120 18.30 -18.28 16.88
N GLY A 121 18.58 -17.49 17.92
CA GLY A 121 19.80 -17.61 18.73
C GLY A 121 21.06 -17.02 18.10
N GLU A 122 20.99 -16.51 16.87
CA GLU A 122 22.13 -15.84 16.23
C GLU A 122 22.50 -14.57 16.97
N LYS A 123 23.80 -14.31 17.13
CA LYS A 123 24.32 -13.06 17.71
C LYS A 123 24.60 -12.07 16.59
N ILE A 124 23.91 -10.93 16.62
CA ILE A 124 24.08 -9.82 15.68
C ILE A 124 24.85 -8.71 16.39
N THR A 125 25.79 -8.09 15.68
CA THR A 125 26.56 -6.93 16.13
C THR A 125 26.37 -5.77 15.18
N VAL A 126 26.01 -4.60 15.70
CA VAL A 126 25.85 -3.35 14.97
C VAL A 126 26.99 -2.42 15.34
N THR A 127 27.65 -1.81 14.35
CA THR A 127 28.67 -0.79 14.53
C THR A 127 28.32 0.47 13.73
N PHE A 128 28.21 1.60 14.43
CA PHE A 128 27.94 2.91 13.82
C PHE A 128 28.31 4.04 14.80
N GLY A 129 28.81 5.17 14.30
CA GLY A 129 29.03 6.37 15.12
C GLY A 129 29.96 6.17 16.33
N GLY A 130 30.93 5.24 16.23
CA GLY A 130 31.81 4.87 17.35
C GLY A 130 31.19 3.92 18.38
N GLN A 131 29.94 3.51 18.19
CA GLN A 131 29.24 2.54 19.04
C GLN A 131 29.33 1.14 18.44
N THR A 132 29.48 0.13 19.29
CA THR A 132 29.37 -1.30 18.92
C THR A 132 28.46 -1.99 19.94
N LEU A 133 27.29 -2.43 19.50
CA LEU A 133 26.31 -3.14 20.34
C LEU A 133 25.98 -4.50 19.73
N SER A 134 25.57 -5.47 20.56
CA SER A 134 25.11 -6.77 20.09
C SER A 134 23.75 -7.13 20.67
N ALA A 135 22.97 -7.89 19.90
CA ALA A 135 21.75 -8.53 20.34
C ALA A 135 21.74 -9.98 19.86
N THR A 136 20.89 -10.80 20.48
CA THR A 136 20.65 -12.18 20.04
C THR A 136 19.24 -12.25 19.46
N ALA A 137 19.09 -12.87 18.29
CA ALA A 137 17.80 -13.10 17.68
C ALA A 137 16.96 -14.04 18.54
N ASP A 138 15.72 -13.66 18.81
CA ASP A 138 14.79 -14.38 19.66
C ASP A 138 14.25 -15.66 18.99
N ALA A 139 13.33 -16.36 19.67
CA ALA A 139 12.69 -17.58 19.16
C ALA A 139 11.92 -17.37 17.85
N CYS A 140 11.52 -16.14 17.54
CA CYS A 140 10.87 -15.75 16.29
C CYS A 140 11.87 -15.24 15.23
N GLY A 141 13.16 -15.19 15.57
CA GLY A 141 14.22 -14.69 14.70
C GLY A 141 14.36 -13.17 14.71
N HIS A 142 13.69 -12.43 15.60
CA HIS A 142 13.79 -10.98 15.67
C HIS A 142 14.93 -10.54 16.58
N TRP A 143 15.61 -9.46 16.21
CA TRP A 143 16.63 -8.83 17.04
C TRP A 143 16.55 -7.30 16.96
N ARG A 144 17.01 -6.64 18.02
CA ARG A 144 17.09 -5.17 18.10
C ARG A 144 18.24 -4.75 19.01
N VAL A 145 18.94 -3.68 18.61
CA VAL A 145 19.79 -2.88 19.48
C VAL A 145 19.32 -1.43 19.44
N ASP A 146 19.44 -0.72 20.54
CA ASP A 146 19.18 0.72 20.59
C ASP A 146 20.52 1.45 20.75
N LEU A 147 20.99 2.10 19.68
CA LEU A 147 22.18 2.94 19.76
C LEU A 147 21.86 4.14 20.66
N ALA A 148 22.83 4.54 21.48
CA ALA A 148 22.70 5.71 22.33
C ALA A 148 22.47 6.98 21.49
N PRO A 149 21.78 8.00 22.04
CA PRO A 149 21.59 9.29 21.37
C PRO A 149 22.89 9.85 20.78
N MET A 150 22.82 10.32 19.53
CA MET A 150 23.95 10.91 18.81
C MET A 150 23.63 12.35 18.40
N PRO A 151 24.59 13.28 18.42
CA PRO A 151 24.40 14.62 17.87
C PRO A 151 24.27 14.57 16.34
N ALA A 152 23.81 15.67 15.74
CA ALA A 152 23.76 15.81 14.29
C ALA A 152 25.15 15.62 13.65
N ASN A 153 25.21 14.87 12.55
CA ASN A 153 26.40 14.68 11.74
C ASN A 153 26.03 14.66 10.26
N ALA A 154 26.48 15.69 9.54
CA ALA A 154 26.26 15.85 8.10
C ALA A 154 27.33 15.16 7.22
N THR A 155 28.31 14.50 7.82
CA THR A 155 29.32 13.71 7.10
C THR A 155 28.87 12.25 7.02
N GLY A 156 28.79 11.71 5.81
CA GLY A 156 28.40 10.31 5.58
C GLY A 156 29.32 9.32 6.28
N GLN A 157 28.73 8.40 7.06
CA GLN A 157 29.43 7.32 7.75
C GLN A 157 28.95 5.95 7.24
N SER A 158 29.72 4.90 7.51
CA SER A 158 29.30 3.53 7.21
C SER A 158 28.72 2.88 8.47
N MET A 159 27.53 2.29 8.35
CA MET A 159 26.94 1.42 9.36
C MET A 159 27.14 -0.03 8.94
N LYS A 160 27.63 -0.86 9.88
CA LYS A 160 27.85 -2.28 9.65
C LYS A 160 26.99 -3.11 10.60
N VAL A 161 26.30 -4.11 10.06
CA VAL A 161 25.51 -5.11 10.80
C VAL A 161 26.08 -6.48 10.48
N SER A 162 26.57 -7.20 11.49
CA SER A 162 27.28 -8.47 11.33
C SER A 162 26.68 -9.57 12.19
N GLY A 163 26.30 -10.67 11.55
CA GLY A 163 26.03 -11.98 12.15
C GLY A 163 26.82 -13.04 11.38
N THR A 164 26.12 -14.06 10.88
CA THR A 164 26.63 -15.06 9.94
C THR A 164 26.99 -14.46 8.57
N ASN A 165 26.26 -13.44 8.15
CA ASN A 165 26.59 -12.54 7.04
C ASN A 165 26.86 -11.12 7.56
N THR A 166 27.37 -10.24 6.68
CA THR A 166 27.60 -8.83 7.01
C THR A 166 26.91 -7.93 6.00
N LEU A 167 26.08 -7.02 6.50
CA LEU A 167 25.46 -5.94 5.75
C LEU A 167 26.20 -4.63 6.05
N THR A 168 26.44 -3.83 5.02
CA THR A 168 27.09 -2.51 5.12
C THR A 168 26.23 -1.47 4.43
N PHE A 169 25.89 -0.41 5.15
CA PHE A 169 25.14 0.74 4.65
C PHE A 169 26.07 1.93 4.61
N ASN A 170 26.16 2.60 3.46
CA ASN A 170 27.10 3.67 3.19
C ASN A 170 26.41 5.03 3.20
N ASP A 171 27.18 6.08 3.48
CA ASP A 171 26.71 7.47 3.46
C ASP A 171 25.51 7.72 4.40
N VAL A 172 25.55 7.09 5.58
CA VAL A 172 24.56 7.25 6.64
C VAL A 172 24.83 8.56 7.38
N LEU A 173 23.80 9.41 7.48
CA LEU A 173 23.84 10.67 8.21
C LEU A 173 23.12 10.57 9.56
N VAL A 174 23.42 11.47 10.48
CA VAL A 174 22.66 11.64 11.75
C VAL A 174 22.01 13.02 11.74
N GLY A 175 20.68 13.07 11.82
CA GLY A 175 19.90 14.31 11.62
C GLY A 175 18.47 14.18 12.15
N ASP A 176 17.56 15.01 11.65
CA ASP A 176 16.14 14.92 12.03
C ASP A 176 15.32 14.24 10.93
N VAL A 177 14.52 13.26 11.31
CA VAL A 177 13.67 12.47 10.40
C VAL A 177 12.22 12.89 10.57
N TRP A 178 11.55 13.26 9.49
CA TRP A 178 10.17 13.74 9.49
C TRP A 178 9.28 12.83 8.65
N ILE A 179 8.14 12.43 9.22
CA ILE A 179 7.13 11.64 8.52
C ILE A 179 6.19 12.61 7.82
N CYS A 180 6.23 12.62 6.49
CA CYS A 180 5.34 13.41 5.64
C CYS A 180 4.10 12.58 5.32
N SER A 181 2.95 12.91 5.91
CA SER A 181 1.71 12.13 5.75
C SER A 181 0.46 12.97 5.51
N GLY A 182 -0.62 12.28 5.16
CA GLY A 182 -1.90 12.85 4.79
C GLY A 182 -2.30 12.43 3.38
N GLN A 183 -2.82 13.37 2.60
CA GLN A 183 -3.38 13.08 1.28
C GLN A 183 -2.61 13.70 0.12
N SER A 184 -3.29 13.92 -1.02
CA SER A 184 -2.73 14.38 -2.28
C SER A 184 -1.89 15.64 -2.17
N ASN A 185 -2.25 16.56 -1.27
CA ASN A 185 -1.49 17.80 -1.07
C ASN A 185 -0.14 17.60 -0.35
N MET A 186 0.01 16.55 0.45
CA MET A 186 1.31 16.09 0.95
C MET A 186 2.05 15.25 -0.11
N ASP A 187 1.32 14.41 -0.85
CA ASP A 187 1.90 13.52 -1.87
C ASP A 187 2.35 14.26 -3.15
N MET A 188 1.88 15.50 -3.35
CA MET A 188 2.23 16.30 -4.52
C MET A 188 3.74 16.46 -4.63
N ARG A 189 4.28 16.06 -5.79
CA ARG A 189 5.73 16.04 -6.04
C ARG A 189 6.24 17.40 -6.50
N LEU A 190 7.50 17.71 -6.22
CA LEU A 190 8.12 18.98 -6.59
C LEU A 190 8.04 19.25 -8.10
N GLY A 191 8.13 18.20 -8.93
CA GLY A 191 7.91 18.29 -10.38
C GLY A 191 6.54 18.86 -10.79
N GLY A 192 5.54 18.76 -9.90
CA GLY A 192 4.19 19.29 -10.10
C GLY A 192 4.02 20.77 -9.72
N CYS A 193 4.97 21.40 -9.03
CA CYS A 193 4.84 22.77 -8.50
C CYS A 193 5.09 23.89 -9.54
N LYS A 194 5.32 23.56 -10.82
CA LYS A 194 5.58 24.52 -11.91
C LYS A 194 6.68 25.56 -11.63
N ARG A 195 7.69 25.20 -10.82
CA ARG A 195 8.86 26.04 -10.46
C ARG A 195 10.17 25.36 -10.87
N PRO A 196 10.53 25.38 -12.17
CA PRO A 196 11.74 24.71 -12.67
C PRO A 196 13.04 25.19 -12.01
N GLU A 197 13.08 26.44 -11.54
CA GLU A 197 14.21 27.02 -10.81
C GLU A 197 14.45 26.36 -9.45
N ASP A 198 13.40 25.96 -8.74
CA ASP A 198 13.53 25.26 -7.45
C ASP A 198 14.05 23.84 -7.65
N ILE A 199 13.65 23.18 -8.75
CA ILE A 199 14.18 21.88 -9.15
C ILE A 199 15.65 22.00 -9.55
N ALA A 200 15.99 22.99 -10.38
CA ALA A 200 17.36 23.21 -10.84
C ALA A 200 18.34 23.52 -9.69
N SER A 201 17.85 24.15 -8.62
CA SER A 201 18.63 24.47 -7.42
C SER A 201 18.56 23.42 -6.32
N ALA A 202 17.83 22.31 -6.51
CA ALA A 202 17.65 21.24 -5.53
C ALA A 202 18.90 20.35 -5.36
N ASN A 203 20.04 20.94 -5.02
CA ASN A 203 21.31 20.27 -4.77
C ASN A 203 21.66 20.32 -3.27
N PHE A 204 20.86 19.66 -2.45
CA PHE A 204 20.99 19.67 -0.99
C PHE A 204 21.35 18.27 -0.49
N PRO A 205 22.64 17.89 -0.43
CA PRO A 205 23.03 16.55 -0.04
C PRO A 205 22.57 16.18 1.38
N GLY A 206 22.43 17.16 2.28
CA GLY A 206 21.86 16.94 3.62
C GLY A 206 20.35 16.66 3.65
N ILE A 207 19.63 16.74 2.53
CA ILE A 207 18.21 16.37 2.41
C ILE A 207 18.10 14.99 1.76
N ARG A 208 17.49 14.05 2.47
CA ARG A 208 17.26 12.67 2.00
C ARG A 208 15.77 12.36 2.01
N HIS A 209 15.28 11.68 0.99
CA HIS A 209 13.88 11.34 0.86
C HIS A 209 13.70 9.83 0.70
N PHE A 210 12.78 9.27 1.48
CA PHE A 210 12.35 7.89 1.45
C PHE A 210 10.88 7.86 1.06
N THR A 211 10.53 7.12 0.01
CA THR A 211 9.13 6.99 -0.44
C THR A 211 8.73 5.53 -0.47
N SER A 212 7.69 5.20 0.28
CA SER A 212 6.97 3.93 0.15
C SER A 212 5.86 4.04 -0.89
N SER A 213 5.63 2.99 -1.67
CA SER A 213 4.44 2.92 -2.53
C SER A 213 3.17 2.77 -1.69
N GLY A 214 2.08 3.42 -2.09
CA GLY A 214 0.83 3.39 -1.35
C GLY A 214 0.09 2.05 -1.33
N GLY A 215 -0.88 1.94 -0.44
CA GLY A 215 -1.87 0.85 -0.41
C GLY A 215 -2.24 0.42 1.01
N GLY A 216 -3.53 0.17 1.23
CA GLY A 216 -4.03 -0.32 2.50
C GLY A 216 -3.62 -1.77 2.78
N SER A 217 -3.66 -2.15 4.06
CA SER A 217 -3.54 -3.53 4.51
C SER A 217 -4.50 -3.81 5.67
N GLU A 218 -4.93 -5.06 5.80
CA GLU A 218 -5.77 -5.49 6.92
C GLU A 218 -4.99 -5.49 8.23
N GLU A 219 -3.77 -6.00 8.20
CA GLU A 219 -2.86 -6.06 9.34
C GLU A 219 -1.64 -5.17 9.10
N PRO A 220 -0.98 -4.65 10.15
CA PRO A 220 0.26 -3.91 10.00
C PRO A 220 1.30 -4.68 9.19
N LEU A 221 1.83 -4.05 8.14
CA LEU A 221 2.93 -4.61 7.38
C LEU A 221 4.23 -4.49 8.17
N LYS A 222 5.11 -5.50 8.01
CA LYS A 222 6.46 -5.48 8.59
C LYS A 222 7.45 -4.62 7.80
N GLU A 223 7.18 -4.40 6.51
CA GLU A 223 8.05 -3.61 5.63
C GLU A 223 7.25 -2.72 4.67
N PRO A 224 7.79 -1.53 4.34
CA PRO A 224 7.22 -0.67 3.30
C PRO A 224 7.18 -1.36 1.92
N ARG A 225 6.09 -1.14 1.18
CA ARG A 225 5.94 -1.67 -0.19
C ARG A 225 6.76 -0.90 -1.23
N GLY A 226 7.00 -1.55 -2.36
CA GLY A 226 7.48 -0.90 -3.59
C GLY A 226 8.99 -0.72 -3.71
N GLY A 227 9.78 -1.41 -2.87
CA GLY A 227 11.24 -1.32 -2.92
C GLY A 227 11.75 0.07 -2.55
N ALA A 228 11.13 0.69 -1.55
CA ALA A 228 11.46 2.01 -1.04
C ALA A 228 12.94 2.13 -0.68
N LYS A 229 13.56 3.26 -1.04
CA LYS A 229 14.97 3.55 -0.79
C LYS A 229 15.15 5.02 -0.45
N TRP A 230 16.23 5.31 0.28
CA TRP A 230 16.68 6.67 0.52
C TRP A 230 17.33 7.26 -0.72
N VAL A 231 16.95 8.48 -1.04
CA VAL A 231 17.41 9.21 -2.23
C VAL A 231 17.94 10.57 -1.80
N ILE A 232 19.12 10.93 -2.29
CA ILE A 232 19.76 12.23 -2.09
C ILE A 232 19.01 13.30 -2.87
N SER A 233 18.82 14.50 -2.31
CA SER A 233 18.33 15.65 -3.09
C SER A 233 19.39 16.14 -4.09
N THR A 234 19.11 15.90 -5.36
CA THR A 234 19.80 16.45 -6.53
C THR A 234 18.75 17.01 -7.48
N PRO A 235 19.11 17.88 -8.45
CA PRO A 235 18.14 18.39 -9.41
C PRO A 235 17.37 17.29 -10.17
N GLY A 236 18.00 16.13 -10.40
CA GLY A 236 17.35 15.00 -11.08
C GLY A 236 16.38 14.23 -10.17
N SER A 237 16.76 13.99 -8.92
CA SER A 237 15.95 13.20 -7.98
C SER A 237 14.86 14.02 -7.28
N ALA A 238 15.06 15.32 -7.06
CA ALA A 238 14.13 16.18 -6.34
C ALA A 238 12.75 16.28 -7.01
N LEU A 239 12.67 16.03 -8.32
CA LEU A 239 11.41 15.94 -9.06
C LEU A 239 10.36 15.02 -8.41
N SER A 240 10.80 13.94 -7.77
CA SER A 240 9.94 12.94 -7.12
C SER A 240 9.79 13.14 -5.61
N PHE A 241 10.35 14.21 -5.03
CA PHE A 241 10.22 14.47 -3.60
C PHE A 241 8.85 15.08 -3.31
N THR A 242 8.27 14.83 -2.13
CA THR A 242 7.13 15.64 -1.67
C THR A 242 7.52 17.11 -1.71
N ALA A 243 6.71 17.94 -2.36
CA ALA A 243 7.02 19.36 -2.49
C ALA A 243 7.00 20.06 -1.13
N VAL A 244 5.98 19.79 -0.30
CA VAL A 244 5.86 20.37 1.04
C VAL A 244 7.03 19.96 1.92
N GLY A 245 7.34 18.66 1.97
CA GLY A 245 8.48 18.17 2.75
C GLY A 245 9.82 18.70 2.24
N PHE A 246 9.99 18.83 0.92
CA PHE A 246 11.21 19.40 0.34
C PHE A 246 11.40 20.87 0.75
N TYR A 247 10.39 21.72 0.62
CA TYR A 247 10.49 23.13 0.99
C TYR A 247 10.70 23.32 2.50
N PHE A 248 10.04 22.48 3.32
CA PHE A 248 10.30 22.39 4.76
C PHE A 248 11.78 22.08 5.05
N ALA A 249 12.31 21.00 4.48
CA ALA A 249 13.68 20.57 4.69
C ALA A 249 14.70 21.59 4.15
N ARG A 250 14.41 22.22 3.01
CA ARG A 250 15.24 23.27 2.41
C ARG A 250 15.35 24.48 3.33
N LYS A 251 14.23 24.95 3.88
CA LYS A 251 14.20 26.07 4.82
C LYS A 251 15.02 25.76 6.09
N LEU A 252 14.85 24.58 6.66
CA LEU A 252 15.66 24.14 7.81
C LEU A 252 17.15 24.07 7.47
N GLN A 253 17.52 23.47 6.34
CA GLN A 253 18.92 23.42 5.89
C GLN A 253 19.54 24.81 5.74
N GLN A 254 18.80 25.78 5.20
CA GLN A 254 19.27 27.15 5.05
C GLN A 254 19.46 27.85 6.41
N GLU A 255 18.45 27.79 7.28
CA GLU A 255 18.45 28.45 8.59
C GLU A 255 19.46 27.83 9.56
N LEU A 256 19.69 26.53 9.44
CA LEU A 256 20.67 25.78 10.24
C LEU A 256 22.04 25.69 9.56
N LYS A 257 22.24 26.39 8.42
CA LYS A 257 23.49 26.43 7.66
C LYS A 257 24.06 25.05 7.33
N GLY A 258 23.18 24.09 7.03
CA GLY A 258 23.50 22.71 6.69
C GLY A 258 23.96 21.83 7.85
N ALA A 259 23.97 22.34 9.10
CA ALA A 259 24.49 21.61 10.27
C ALA A 259 23.67 20.35 10.62
N VAL A 260 22.37 20.36 10.32
CA VAL A 260 21.46 19.24 10.59
C VAL A 260 20.94 18.66 9.27
N PRO A 261 21.27 17.39 8.96
CA PRO A 261 20.63 16.65 7.87
C PRO A 261 19.14 16.43 8.14
N ILE A 262 18.33 16.44 7.09
CA ILE A 262 16.88 16.24 7.17
C ILE A 262 16.49 15.01 6.34
N GLY A 263 15.93 14.01 7.01
CA GLY A 263 15.30 12.85 6.39
C GLY A 263 13.80 13.06 6.25
N LEU A 264 13.25 12.77 5.07
CA LEU A 264 11.82 12.88 4.77
C LEU A 264 11.26 11.50 4.42
N MET A 265 10.36 10.96 5.23
CA MET A 265 9.66 9.71 4.95
C MET A 265 8.24 9.99 4.48
N LEU A 266 7.95 9.76 3.21
CA LEU A 266 6.65 10.05 2.64
C LEU A 266 5.71 8.85 2.68
N ALA A 267 4.58 9.02 3.37
CA ALA A 267 3.45 8.12 3.42
C ALA A 267 2.14 8.92 3.26
N ALA A 268 1.74 9.20 2.02
CA ALA A 268 0.54 9.98 1.71
C ALA A 268 -0.22 9.39 0.51
N VAL A 269 -1.55 9.49 0.52
CA VAL A 269 -2.42 8.93 -0.54
C VAL A 269 -3.59 9.88 -0.83
N GLY A 270 -3.73 10.27 -2.10
CA GLY A 270 -4.79 11.16 -2.55
C GLY A 270 -6.21 10.66 -2.27
N GLY A 271 -7.11 11.58 -1.92
CA GLY A 271 -8.53 11.29 -1.72
C GLY A 271 -8.85 10.51 -0.42
N THR A 272 -7.94 10.47 0.54
CA THR A 272 -8.12 9.67 1.76
C THR A 272 -8.71 10.45 2.91
N LYS A 273 -9.51 9.75 3.72
CA LYS A 273 -10.06 10.26 4.98
C LYS A 273 -9.10 9.96 6.13
N ILE A 274 -9.19 10.71 7.23
CA ILE A 274 -8.30 10.56 8.38
C ILE A 274 -8.46 9.19 9.08
N GLU A 275 -9.63 8.58 9.02
CA GLU A 275 -9.94 7.27 9.62
C GLU A 275 -9.04 6.16 9.09
N LEU A 276 -8.57 6.27 7.84
CA LEU A 276 -7.66 5.31 7.23
C LEU A 276 -6.24 5.37 7.84
N TRP A 277 -5.91 6.48 8.52
CA TRP A 277 -4.58 6.80 9.07
C TRP A 277 -4.50 6.71 10.60
N LEU A 278 -5.62 6.48 11.27
CA LEU A 278 -5.65 6.32 12.73
C LEU A 278 -4.95 5.02 13.11
N ALA A 279 -4.19 5.04 14.20
CA ALA A 279 -3.78 3.81 14.86
C ALA A 279 -4.92 3.37 15.82
N PRO A 280 -5.28 2.07 15.90
CA PRO A 280 -6.28 1.60 16.86
C PRO A 280 -6.05 2.08 18.30
N GLU A 281 -4.78 2.17 18.70
CA GLU A 281 -4.31 2.64 20.00
C GLU A 281 -4.71 4.09 20.31
N GLY A 282 -4.85 4.94 19.29
CA GLY A 282 -5.27 6.33 19.45
C GLY A 282 -6.79 6.51 19.51
N ILE A 283 -7.54 5.59 18.90
CA ILE A 283 -9.01 5.58 18.95
C ILE A 283 -9.49 5.19 20.36
N PHE A 284 -8.75 4.31 21.03
CA PHE A 284 -9.03 3.84 22.39
C PHE A 284 -9.24 4.98 23.39
N ASP A 285 -8.39 6.01 23.35
CA ASP A 285 -8.42 7.12 24.33
C ASP A 285 -9.60 8.08 24.15
N ILE A 286 -10.36 7.92 23.06
CA ILE A 286 -11.42 8.85 22.68
C ILE A 286 -12.73 8.06 22.53
N PRO A 287 -13.53 7.90 23.61
CA PRO A 287 -14.71 7.03 23.63
C PRO A 287 -15.72 7.27 22.51
N ILE A 288 -15.91 8.52 22.09
CA ILE A 288 -16.82 8.87 20.99
C ILE A 288 -16.35 8.30 19.63
N LEU A 289 -15.07 7.94 19.50
CA LEU A 289 -14.51 7.28 18.31
C LEU A 289 -14.51 5.74 18.41
N HIS A 290 -14.86 5.14 19.56
CA HIS A 290 -14.90 3.68 19.72
C HIS A 290 -15.74 2.92 18.68
N PRO A 291 -16.83 3.46 18.10
CA PRO A 291 -17.50 2.81 16.98
C PRO A 291 -16.56 2.48 15.81
N LEU A 292 -15.48 3.26 15.61
CA LEU A 292 -14.45 3.01 14.60
C LEU A 292 -13.64 1.72 14.83
N LEU A 293 -13.60 1.20 16.05
CA LEU A 293 -12.91 -0.06 16.36
C LEU A 293 -13.71 -1.30 15.93
N LYS A 294 -15.01 -1.15 15.67
CA LYS A 294 -15.88 -2.24 15.21
C LYS A 294 -15.84 -2.43 13.68
N HIS A 295 -15.23 -1.48 12.99
CA HIS A 295 -15.09 -1.45 11.53
C HIS A 295 -13.95 -2.38 11.06
N ARG A 296 -14.12 -3.00 9.88
CA ARG A 296 -13.18 -4.00 9.34
C ARG A 296 -12.34 -3.39 8.20
N PRO A 297 -11.00 -3.44 8.28
CA PRO A 297 -10.10 -2.76 7.32
C PRO A 297 -10.35 -3.08 5.84
N LEU A 298 -10.76 -4.31 5.52
CA LEU A 298 -10.97 -4.74 4.14
C LEU A 298 -12.30 -4.29 3.53
N THR A 299 -13.29 -3.87 4.33
CA THR A 299 -14.64 -3.53 3.84
C THR A 299 -14.95 -2.03 3.91
N ASP A 300 -14.44 -1.31 4.90
CA ASP A 300 -14.67 0.13 5.06
C ASP A 300 -13.38 0.97 5.05
N GLY A 301 -12.21 0.32 5.06
CA GLY A 301 -10.90 0.95 4.97
C GLY A 301 -10.31 1.48 6.28
N THR A 302 -11.03 1.44 7.40
CA THR A 302 -10.60 2.05 8.67
C THR A 302 -9.20 1.54 9.08
N TYR A 303 -8.30 2.46 9.43
CA TYR A 303 -6.87 2.27 9.75
C TYR A 303 -6.03 1.44 8.75
N SER A 304 -6.56 1.14 7.56
CA SER A 304 -5.86 0.31 6.56
C SER A 304 -4.60 0.94 5.99
N LEU A 305 -4.57 2.28 5.83
CA LEU A 305 -3.38 2.99 5.35
C LEU A 305 -2.35 3.17 6.46
N PHE A 306 -2.79 3.33 7.72
CA PHE A 306 -1.90 3.20 8.86
C PHE A 306 -1.19 1.84 8.82
N ASN A 307 -1.93 0.74 8.71
CA ASN A 307 -1.38 -0.61 8.64
C ASN A 307 -0.44 -0.83 7.43
N GLY A 308 -0.84 -0.35 6.25
CA GLY A 308 -0.11 -0.57 5.01
C GLY A 308 1.10 0.34 4.79
N MET A 309 1.12 1.54 5.38
CA MET A 309 2.08 2.58 5.02
C MET A 309 2.79 3.23 6.21
N VAL A 310 2.15 3.36 7.37
CA VAL A 310 2.71 4.07 8.54
C VAL A 310 3.34 3.09 9.52
N ALA A 311 2.61 2.05 9.92
CA ALA A 311 3.10 0.99 10.78
C ALA A 311 4.44 0.37 10.34
N PRO A 312 4.69 0.09 9.04
CA PRO A 312 5.99 -0.42 8.59
C PRO A 312 7.16 0.58 8.69
N LEU A 313 6.91 1.86 8.97
CA LEU A 313 7.96 2.85 9.26
C LEU A 313 8.38 2.80 10.73
N ALA A 314 7.49 2.39 11.63
CA ALA A 314 7.83 2.20 13.03
C ALA A 314 8.63 0.90 13.21
N PRO A 315 9.56 0.83 14.18
CA PRO A 315 9.96 1.89 15.10
C PRO A 315 11.11 2.79 14.60
N TYR A 316 11.34 2.97 13.28
CA TYR A 316 12.43 3.84 12.80
C TYR A 316 12.31 5.24 13.41
N GLY A 317 13.39 5.73 14.03
CA GLY A 317 13.36 6.97 14.81
C GLY A 317 12.92 8.17 13.98
N ALA A 318 12.02 9.00 14.54
CA ALA A 318 11.49 10.20 13.90
C ALA A 318 11.38 11.37 14.90
N ARG A 319 11.60 12.59 14.40
CA ARG A 319 11.43 13.85 15.13
C ARG A 319 9.96 14.21 15.28
N GLY A 320 9.18 14.01 14.21
CA GLY A 320 7.77 14.35 14.18
C GLY A 320 7.10 14.12 12.83
N ILE A 321 5.87 14.60 12.75
CA ILE A 321 4.92 14.37 11.66
C ILE A 321 4.60 15.71 11.00
N LEU A 322 4.70 15.75 9.68
CA LEU A 322 4.10 16.79 8.85
C LEU A 322 2.78 16.23 8.31
N TRP A 323 1.66 16.83 8.68
CA TRP A 323 0.32 16.34 8.38
C TRP A 323 -0.43 17.30 7.45
N TYR A 324 -0.72 16.87 6.22
CA TYR A 324 -1.54 17.66 5.30
C TYR A 324 -2.70 16.81 4.77
N GLN A 325 -3.82 16.94 5.48
CA GLN A 325 -5.11 16.31 5.18
C GLN A 325 -6.24 17.18 5.73
N GLY A 326 -7.43 17.01 5.18
CA GLY A 326 -8.66 17.61 5.68
C GLY A 326 -9.72 17.78 4.60
N GLU A 327 -9.29 17.79 3.33
CA GLU A 327 -10.18 17.90 2.17
C GLU A 327 -11.09 16.68 2.04
N ASN A 328 -10.85 15.61 2.82
CA ASN A 328 -11.71 14.44 3.00
C ASN A 328 -12.00 14.13 4.49
N ALA A 329 -12.12 15.15 5.34
CA ALA A 329 -12.28 15.05 6.81
C ALA A 329 -13.54 14.34 7.36
N GLU A 330 -14.65 14.32 6.61
CA GLU A 330 -16.00 13.87 7.01
C GLU A 330 -16.40 14.29 8.45
N ILE A 331 -17.05 15.45 8.55
CA ILE A 331 -17.52 15.97 9.84
C ILE A 331 -18.90 15.38 10.14
N SER A 332 -19.03 14.73 11.30
CA SER A 332 -20.29 14.12 11.75
C SER A 332 -21.27 15.19 12.22
N SER A 333 -22.53 15.09 11.79
CA SER A 333 -23.61 15.93 12.34
C SER A 333 -23.91 15.64 13.82
N GLN A 334 -23.54 14.46 14.32
CA GLN A 334 -23.71 14.07 15.72
C GLN A 334 -22.55 14.53 16.61
N SER A 335 -21.39 14.85 16.01
CA SER A 335 -20.19 15.31 16.72
C SER A 335 -19.52 16.40 15.89
N PRO A 336 -19.92 17.67 16.05
CA PRO A 336 -19.39 18.78 15.27
C PRO A 336 -17.87 18.93 15.35
N GLU A 337 -17.22 18.47 16.43
CA GLU A 337 -15.75 18.45 16.59
C GLU A 337 -15.07 17.15 16.14
N SER A 338 -15.74 16.31 15.36
CA SER A 338 -15.27 14.95 15.05
C SER A 338 -13.90 14.91 14.36
N TYR A 339 -13.55 15.93 13.56
CA TYR A 339 -12.26 15.96 12.87
C TYR A 339 -11.11 16.33 13.81
N TYR A 340 -11.31 17.29 14.72
CA TYR A 340 -10.37 17.60 15.80
C TYR A 340 -10.08 16.35 16.66
N LEU A 341 -11.13 15.63 17.06
CA LEU A 341 -10.99 14.41 17.84
C LEU A 341 -10.23 13.31 17.09
N LYS A 342 -10.46 13.14 15.78
CA LYS A 342 -9.68 12.21 14.96
C LYS A 342 -8.21 12.63 14.85
N MET A 343 -7.89 13.93 14.75
CA MET A 343 -6.49 14.42 14.79
C MET A 343 -5.83 14.16 16.14
N LYS A 344 -6.57 14.35 17.24
CA LYS A 344 -6.12 13.98 18.60
C LYS A 344 -5.80 12.48 18.69
N ALA A 345 -6.69 11.62 18.20
CA ALA A 345 -6.45 10.17 18.12
C ALA A 345 -5.25 9.82 17.23
N LEU A 346 -5.07 10.50 16.10
CA LEU A 346 -3.94 10.27 15.20
C LEU A 346 -2.61 10.53 15.92
N LEU A 347 -2.45 11.70 16.54
CA LEU A 347 -1.25 12.06 17.28
C LEU A 347 -0.99 11.11 18.44
N GLN A 348 -1.99 10.86 19.28
CA GLN A 348 -1.86 9.97 20.43
C GLN A 348 -1.51 8.53 20.00
N GLY A 349 -2.17 8.03 18.96
CA GLY A 349 -1.91 6.72 18.40
C GLY A 349 -0.48 6.59 17.88
N TRP A 350 0.00 7.56 17.10
CA TRP A 350 1.35 7.51 16.52
C TRP A 350 2.42 7.69 17.60
N ASN A 351 2.19 8.53 18.61
CA ASN A 351 3.05 8.61 19.79
C ASN A 351 3.23 7.23 20.45
N ARG A 352 2.16 6.45 20.60
CA ARG A 352 2.23 5.09 21.16
C ARG A 352 2.98 4.13 20.24
N VAL A 353 2.70 4.16 18.93
CA VAL A 353 3.33 3.29 17.93
C VAL A 353 4.85 3.49 17.86
N TRP A 354 5.32 4.74 17.99
CA TRP A 354 6.75 5.04 18.04
C TRP A 354 7.36 4.95 19.44
N GLY A 355 6.53 4.82 20.49
CA GLY A 355 7.00 4.89 21.87
C GLY A 355 7.54 6.25 22.25
N GLN A 356 6.98 7.32 21.68
CA GLN A 356 7.45 8.69 21.74
C GLN A 356 6.29 9.63 22.09
N ALA A 357 6.17 10.05 23.35
CA ALA A 357 5.07 10.91 23.81
C ALA A 357 5.16 12.37 23.31
N ASP A 358 6.33 12.78 22.82
CA ASP A 358 6.70 14.13 22.43
C ASP A 358 6.96 14.26 20.91
N MET A 359 6.29 13.49 20.05
CA MET A 359 6.40 13.74 18.59
C MET A 359 5.86 15.13 18.27
N ALA A 360 6.64 15.90 17.50
CA ALA A 360 6.14 17.13 16.92
C ALA A 360 5.01 16.81 15.92
N PHE A 361 3.93 17.60 15.94
CA PHE A 361 2.78 17.42 15.05
C PHE A 361 2.44 18.71 14.31
N TYR A 362 2.97 18.87 13.11
CA TYR A 362 2.78 20.08 12.33
C TYR A 362 1.79 19.85 11.20
N LEU A 363 0.58 20.38 11.41
CA LEU A 363 -0.53 20.25 10.47
C LEU A 363 -0.61 21.46 9.52
N VAL A 364 -1.23 21.24 8.37
CA VAL A 364 -1.53 22.30 7.39
C VAL A 364 -3.02 22.59 7.40
N MET A 365 -3.39 23.85 7.71
CA MET A 365 -4.76 24.31 7.55
C MET A 365 -5.10 24.48 6.07
N LEU A 366 -6.25 23.99 5.65
CA LEU A 366 -6.63 23.92 4.24
C LEU A 366 -6.61 25.28 3.54
N ALA A 367 -6.19 25.27 2.27
CA ALA A 367 -6.21 26.44 1.41
C ALA A 367 -7.64 26.87 1.06
N ASN A 368 -7.81 28.13 0.64
CA ASN A 368 -9.07 28.60 0.06
C ASN A 368 -9.41 27.83 -1.22
N TYR A 369 -10.69 27.49 -1.40
CA TYR A 369 -11.17 26.70 -2.52
C TYR A 369 -12.55 27.15 -3.00
N GLY A 370 -12.79 27.09 -4.32
CA GLY A 370 -14.09 27.27 -4.94
C GLY A 370 -14.38 28.70 -5.39
N GLU A 371 -15.62 28.94 -5.85
CA GLU A 371 -16.03 30.29 -6.24
C GLU A 371 -16.04 31.24 -5.03
N LEU A 372 -15.59 32.47 -5.26
CA LEU A 372 -15.77 33.54 -4.29
C LEU A 372 -17.25 33.72 -4.00
N GLN A 373 -17.67 33.52 -2.74
CA GLN A 373 -19.07 33.72 -2.39
C GLN A 373 -19.45 35.20 -2.55
N PRO A 374 -20.60 35.51 -3.20
CA PRO A 374 -21.04 36.88 -3.42
C PRO A 374 -21.51 37.56 -2.13
N THR A 375 -21.89 36.78 -1.12
CA THR A 375 -22.26 37.30 0.20
C THR A 375 -21.11 37.18 1.19
N VAL A 376 -20.98 38.21 2.02
CA VAL A 376 -20.07 38.27 3.16
C VAL A 376 -20.82 37.81 4.42
N VAL A 377 -21.65 36.77 4.32
CA VAL A 377 -22.36 36.16 5.46
C VAL A 377 -21.77 34.75 5.67
N PRO A 378 -21.38 34.35 6.90
CA PRO A 378 -20.79 33.04 7.15
C PRO A 378 -21.70 31.88 6.74
N VAL A 379 -21.14 30.86 6.09
CA VAL A 379 -21.88 29.66 5.65
C VAL A 379 -21.38 28.45 6.44
N LEU A 380 -21.83 28.33 7.69
CA LEU A 380 -21.43 27.21 8.56
C LEU A 380 -22.37 26.00 8.49
N LYS A 381 -23.59 26.15 7.96
CA LYS A 381 -24.62 25.09 8.02
C LYS A 381 -25.17 24.61 6.67
N SER A 382 -24.77 25.19 5.54
CA SER A 382 -25.28 24.81 4.21
C SER A 382 -24.18 24.48 3.20
N GLY A 383 -23.28 23.55 3.55
CA GLY A 383 -22.37 22.91 2.58
C GLY A 383 -20.92 23.41 2.53
N GLY A 384 -20.46 24.22 3.49
CA GLY A 384 -19.09 24.74 3.54
C GLY A 384 -18.11 23.88 4.35
N TRP A 385 -17.93 22.61 3.98
CA TRP A 385 -17.07 21.65 4.71
C TRP A 385 -15.65 22.17 5.00
N ASP A 386 -15.08 22.99 4.11
CA ASP A 386 -13.73 23.52 4.27
C ASP A 386 -13.62 24.51 5.44
N ALA A 387 -14.65 25.32 5.73
CA ALA A 387 -14.61 26.31 6.81
C ALA A 387 -14.60 25.64 8.18
N ASP A 388 -15.50 24.68 8.41
CA ASP A 388 -15.56 23.90 9.65
C ASP A 388 -14.31 23.05 9.85
N THR A 389 -13.75 22.51 8.75
CA THR A 389 -12.48 21.77 8.81
C THR A 389 -11.34 22.68 9.23
N ARG A 390 -11.22 23.89 8.67
CA ARG A 390 -10.21 24.87 9.09
C ARG A 390 -10.37 25.25 10.57
N LEU A 391 -11.60 25.49 11.04
CA LEU A 391 -11.84 25.77 12.46
C LEU A 391 -11.38 24.63 13.38
N GLN A 392 -11.58 23.37 12.97
CA GLN A 392 -11.09 22.22 13.74
C GLN A 392 -9.57 22.02 13.63
N GLN A 393 -8.95 22.43 12.53
CA GLN A 393 -7.48 22.49 12.42
C GLN A 393 -6.89 23.58 13.33
N VAL A 394 -7.58 24.71 13.52
CA VAL A 394 -7.22 25.71 14.54
C VAL A 394 -7.31 25.12 15.95
N MET A 395 -8.38 24.36 16.26
CA MET A 395 -8.51 23.67 17.56
C MET A 395 -7.34 22.70 17.82
N ALA A 396 -6.90 21.96 16.80
CA ALA A 396 -5.79 21.01 16.92
C ALA A 396 -4.43 21.66 17.22
N MET A 397 -4.28 22.97 17.06
CA MET A 397 -3.06 23.69 17.49
C MET A 397 -2.83 23.64 18.99
N ALA A 398 -3.88 23.41 19.79
CA ALA A 398 -3.78 23.27 21.23
C ALA A 398 -3.38 21.85 21.68
N LEU A 399 -3.19 20.91 20.75
CA LEU A 399 -2.63 19.61 21.09
C LEU A 399 -1.17 19.76 21.52
N PRO A 400 -0.66 18.92 22.45
CA PRO A 400 0.73 18.97 22.86
C PRO A 400 1.68 18.84 21.67
N HIS A 401 2.72 19.67 21.62
CA HIS A 401 3.73 19.67 20.55
C HIS A 401 3.16 19.89 19.13
N ALA A 402 1.96 20.45 19.02
CA ALA A 402 1.33 20.74 17.74
C ALA A 402 1.60 22.17 17.24
N GLY A 403 1.51 22.33 15.93
CA GLY A 403 1.62 23.61 15.24
C GLY A 403 0.81 23.57 13.94
N CYS A 404 0.33 24.73 13.49
CA CYS A 404 -0.46 24.80 12.26
C CYS A 404 0.10 25.85 11.30
N ALA A 405 0.38 25.41 10.08
CA ALA A 405 0.72 26.25 8.96
C ALA A 405 -0.56 26.57 8.17
N SER A 406 -0.93 27.85 8.10
CA SER A 406 -2.04 28.28 7.24
C SER A 406 -1.68 28.14 5.76
N ALA A 407 -2.56 27.56 4.96
CA ALA A 407 -2.54 27.68 3.49
C ALA A 407 -3.72 28.53 2.95
N MET A 408 -4.51 29.14 3.83
CA MET A 408 -5.80 29.78 3.51
C MET A 408 -5.68 30.96 2.52
N ASP A 409 -4.52 31.60 2.46
CA ASP A 409 -4.20 32.78 1.64
C ASP A 409 -3.48 32.45 0.31
N ILE A 410 -3.15 31.19 0.06
CA ILE A 410 -2.30 30.76 -1.07
C ILE A 410 -2.97 29.74 -2.01
N GLY A 411 -4.25 29.45 -1.83
CA GLY A 411 -5.07 28.70 -2.79
C GLY A 411 -5.59 29.58 -3.93
N ILE A 412 -6.15 28.94 -4.96
CA ILE A 412 -6.56 29.60 -6.20
C ILE A 412 -8.07 29.51 -6.38
N SER A 413 -8.70 30.65 -6.62
CA SER A 413 -10.06 30.79 -7.10
C SER A 413 -10.13 30.53 -8.61
N LYS A 414 -10.89 29.51 -9.03
CA LYS A 414 -11.34 29.22 -10.41
C LYS A 414 -10.38 28.70 -11.49
N VAL A 415 -9.08 28.47 -11.28
CA VAL A 415 -8.20 28.11 -12.42
C VAL A 415 -7.66 26.67 -12.33
N SER A 416 -8.31 25.77 -13.08
CA SER A 416 -7.95 24.38 -13.44
C SER A 416 -8.42 23.24 -12.52
N TRP A 417 -8.39 22.02 -13.07
CA TRP A 417 -8.57 20.72 -12.38
C TRP A 417 -7.68 20.54 -11.13
N ALA A 418 -6.73 21.46 -10.89
CA ALA A 418 -5.90 21.58 -9.70
C ALA A 418 -6.47 22.51 -8.61
N GLY A 419 -7.71 23.01 -8.70
CA GLY A 419 -8.27 23.99 -7.73
C GLY A 419 -8.19 23.58 -6.26
N TYR A 420 -8.34 22.29 -5.93
CA TYR A 420 -8.20 21.75 -4.56
C TYR A 420 -6.73 21.48 -4.14
N HIS A 421 -5.77 21.66 -5.04
CA HIS A 421 -4.35 21.39 -4.83
C HIS A 421 -3.52 22.67 -5.04
N PRO A 422 -3.32 23.50 -4.00
CA PRO A 422 -2.60 24.76 -4.16
C PRO A 422 -1.19 24.51 -4.72
N GLU A 423 -0.84 25.15 -5.83
CA GLU A 423 0.46 24.96 -6.50
C GLU A 423 1.61 25.48 -5.61
N ASN A 424 1.33 26.51 -4.81
CA ASN A 424 2.31 27.11 -3.90
C ASN A 424 2.52 26.24 -2.66
N LYS A 425 3.34 25.19 -2.82
CA LYS A 425 3.81 24.33 -1.73
C LYS A 425 5.02 24.91 -0.98
N LEU A 426 5.65 25.93 -1.57
CA LEU A 426 6.81 26.60 -1.01
C LEU A 426 6.47 27.20 0.35
N GLU A 427 5.44 28.05 0.39
CA GLU A 427 5.07 28.70 1.65
C GLU A 427 4.48 27.74 2.67
N VAL A 428 3.79 26.68 2.24
CA VAL A 428 3.33 25.64 3.16
C VAL A 428 4.52 25.00 3.88
N GLY A 429 5.52 24.55 3.13
CA GLY A 429 6.73 23.95 3.70
C GLY A 429 7.52 24.92 4.58
N GLU A 430 7.67 26.16 4.16
CA GLU A 430 8.37 27.18 4.94
C GLU A 430 7.65 27.54 6.24
N ARG A 431 6.31 27.66 6.23
CA ARG A 431 5.51 27.93 7.43
C ARG A 431 5.56 26.76 8.43
N LEU A 432 5.58 25.52 7.95
CA LEU A 432 5.83 24.35 8.81
C LEU A 432 7.24 24.41 9.42
N ALA A 433 8.25 24.86 8.66
CA ALA A 433 9.62 24.96 9.15
C ALA A 433 9.78 26.03 10.25
N LEU A 434 8.95 27.08 10.26
CA LEU A 434 8.95 28.07 11.36
C LEU A 434 8.63 27.42 12.71
N TRP A 435 7.61 26.54 12.75
CA TRP A 435 7.29 25.77 13.95
C TRP A 435 8.46 24.90 14.39
N ALA A 436 9.07 24.19 13.43
CA ALA A 436 10.24 23.37 13.70
C ALA A 436 11.40 24.17 14.29
N LEU A 437 11.74 25.31 13.68
CA LEU A 437 12.82 26.20 14.13
C LEU A 437 12.62 26.63 15.59
N LYS A 438 11.40 27.04 15.94
CA LYS A 438 11.08 27.49 17.29
C LYS A 438 11.17 26.36 18.31
N ASN A 439 10.49 25.24 18.05
CA ASN A 439 10.23 24.22 19.07
C ASN A 439 11.36 23.15 19.15
N GLU A 440 12.03 22.83 18.03
CA GLU A 440 13.01 21.73 17.95
C GLU A 440 14.45 22.21 17.81
N TYR A 441 14.65 23.47 17.42
CA TYR A 441 15.98 24.07 17.21
C TYR A 441 16.26 25.30 18.10
N GLY A 442 15.40 25.57 19.09
CA GLY A 442 15.62 26.60 20.11
C GLY A 442 15.59 28.03 19.59
N ARG A 443 14.98 28.28 18.42
CA ARG A 443 14.86 29.62 17.82
C ARG A 443 13.62 30.34 18.35
N ALA A 444 13.63 30.66 19.64
CA ALA A 444 12.49 31.23 20.36
C ALA A 444 11.97 32.56 19.75
N GLU A 445 12.81 33.28 19.01
CA GLU A 445 12.49 34.53 18.32
C GLU A 445 11.64 34.35 17.05
N VAL A 446 11.53 33.12 16.53
CA VAL A 446 10.76 32.84 15.32
C VAL A 446 9.26 32.97 15.59
N VAL A 447 8.58 33.78 14.77
CA VAL A 447 7.12 33.87 14.75
C VAL A 447 6.57 32.73 13.89
N THR A 448 5.71 31.89 14.46
CA THR A 448 5.32 30.61 13.86
C THR A 448 3.94 30.59 13.23
N SER A 449 3.07 31.54 13.60
CA SER A 449 1.72 31.65 13.07
C SER A 449 1.34 33.12 12.87
N GLY A 450 0.31 33.35 12.07
CA GLY A 450 -0.36 34.64 12.03
C GLY A 450 -1.32 34.81 13.21
N PRO A 451 -2.02 35.94 13.31
CA PRO A 451 -2.90 36.24 14.44
C PRO A 451 -3.94 35.14 14.70
N VAL A 452 -4.01 34.65 15.93
CA VAL A 452 -5.00 33.65 16.39
C VAL A 452 -5.90 34.30 17.42
N LEU A 453 -7.21 34.20 17.26
CA LEU A 453 -8.15 34.81 18.21
C LEU A 453 -7.95 34.22 19.60
N ARG A 454 -7.67 35.10 20.57
CA ARG A 454 -7.54 34.74 21.99
C ARG A 454 -8.80 35.08 22.78
N ASN A 455 -9.35 36.27 22.55
CA ASN A 455 -10.49 36.77 23.31
C ASN A 455 -11.36 37.70 22.47
N VAL A 456 -12.64 37.78 22.84
CA VAL A 456 -13.57 38.80 22.37
C VAL A 456 -14.23 39.48 23.57
N ALA A 457 -14.45 40.79 23.47
CA ALA A 457 -15.13 41.57 24.48
C ALA A 457 -16.11 42.55 23.84
N LEU A 458 -17.26 42.78 24.49
CA LEU A 458 -18.17 43.85 24.12
C LEU A 458 -17.73 45.18 24.73
N ALA A 459 -17.75 46.23 23.91
CA ALA A 459 -17.56 47.61 24.35
C ALA A 459 -18.67 48.47 23.72
N GLY A 460 -19.77 48.64 24.45
CA GLY A 460 -20.98 49.28 23.93
C GLY A 460 -21.57 48.49 22.75
N ASN A 461 -21.65 49.11 21.58
CA ASN A 461 -22.12 48.51 20.33
C ASN A 461 -20.99 47.92 19.47
N THR A 462 -19.77 47.82 20.00
CA THR A 462 -18.60 47.28 19.28
C THR A 462 -18.13 45.96 19.88
N VAL A 463 -17.47 45.14 19.06
CA VAL A 463 -16.76 43.93 19.49
C VAL A 463 -15.26 44.17 19.36
N VAL A 464 -14.51 43.93 20.43
CA VAL A 464 -13.05 44.02 20.45
C VAL A 464 -12.46 42.62 20.44
N CYS A 465 -11.77 42.26 19.35
CA CYS A 465 -11.06 41.00 19.20
C CYS A 465 -9.59 41.17 19.58
N THR A 466 -9.08 40.34 20.49
CA THR A 466 -7.67 40.29 20.89
C THR A 466 -7.02 39.01 20.36
N PHE A 467 -5.79 39.12 19.88
CA PHE A 467 -5.09 38.02 19.20
C PHE A 467 -3.79 37.63 19.91
N ASP A 468 -3.47 36.34 19.92
CA ASP A 468 -2.11 35.83 20.09
C ASP A 468 -1.40 35.78 18.73
N TYR A 469 -0.09 35.49 18.71
CA TYR A 469 0.73 35.36 17.48
C TYR A 469 0.74 36.64 16.59
N VAL A 470 0.63 37.80 17.23
CA VAL A 470 0.66 39.12 16.57
C VAL A 470 2.05 39.52 16.05
N GLY A 471 3.11 38.80 16.43
CA GLY A 471 4.49 39.11 16.05
C GLY A 471 4.85 40.57 16.31
N GLY A 472 5.44 41.25 15.32
CA GLY A 472 5.76 42.68 15.36
C GLY A 472 4.55 43.63 15.29
N GLY A 473 3.33 43.12 15.17
CA GLY A 473 2.08 43.87 15.12
C GLY A 473 1.13 43.39 14.02
N LEU A 474 -0.11 43.86 14.07
CA LEU A 474 -1.14 43.55 13.08
C LEU A 474 -1.05 44.51 11.88
N ILE A 475 -1.28 43.98 10.67
CA ILE A 475 -1.33 44.76 9.43
C ILE A 475 -2.53 44.36 8.56
N VAL A 476 -2.92 45.27 7.68
CA VAL A 476 -3.72 44.93 6.50
C VAL A 476 -2.75 44.45 5.43
N GLY A 477 -2.77 43.17 5.11
CA GLY A 477 -1.83 42.53 4.19
C GLY A 477 -2.44 42.24 2.81
N SER A 478 -1.60 42.25 1.78
CA SER A 478 -1.91 41.76 0.44
C SER A 478 -0.94 40.65 0.08
N LYS A 479 -1.48 39.54 -0.39
CA LYS A 479 -0.73 38.36 -0.80
C LYS A 479 -1.03 38.07 -2.26
N LYS A 480 0.01 37.90 -3.07
CA LYS A 480 -0.10 37.56 -4.49
C LYS A 480 0.82 36.42 -4.85
N TRP A 481 0.24 35.24 -5.03
CA TRP A 481 0.97 34.05 -5.50
C TRP A 481 2.21 33.75 -4.64
N TYR A 482 3.41 33.73 -5.22
CA TYR A 482 4.69 33.47 -4.55
C TYR A 482 5.36 34.76 -4.02
N GLU A 483 4.81 35.93 -4.31
CA GLU A 483 5.35 37.20 -3.79
C GLU A 483 5.11 37.25 -2.27
N PRO A 484 6.08 37.69 -1.44
CA PRO A 484 5.87 37.88 -0.02
C PRO A 484 4.62 38.73 0.28
N THR A 485 4.02 38.54 1.46
CA THR A 485 2.92 39.41 1.89
C THR A 485 3.43 40.85 2.03
N HIS A 486 2.68 41.81 1.49
CA HIS A 486 2.97 43.23 1.60
C HIS A 486 1.91 43.95 2.43
N GLU A 487 2.34 44.87 3.30
CA GLU A 487 1.41 45.76 4.01
C GLU A 487 0.73 46.72 3.02
N VAL A 488 -0.56 47.01 3.27
CA VAL A 488 -1.36 47.99 2.53
C VAL A 488 -1.69 49.16 3.48
N PRO A 489 -0.85 50.21 3.50
CA PRO A 489 -1.10 51.37 4.36
C PRO A 489 -2.46 52.02 4.09
N GLY A 490 -3.24 52.25 5.14
CA GLY A 490 -4.59 52.80 5.02
C GLY A 490 -5.61 51.85 4.38
N GLY A 491 -5.25 50.59 4.15
CA GLY A 491 -6.18 49.55 3.68
C GLY A 491 -7.29 49.28 4.68
N LYS A 492 -8.42 48.75 4.19
CA LYS A 492 -9.53 48.31 5.04
C LYS A 492 -9.46 46.81 5.29
N LEU A 493 -9.68 46.39 6.53
CA LEU A 493 -9.87 44.98 6.84
C LEU A 493 -11.16 44.47 6.19
N GLN A 494 -11.12 43.24 5.71
CA GLN A 494 -12.21 42.57 5.02
C GLN A 494 -12.54 41.24 5.71
N ARG A 495 -13.67 40.63 5.32
CA ARG A 495 -14.10 39.30 5.79
C ARG A 495 -14.37 39.20 7.30
N PHE A 496 -14.66 40.33 7.95
CA PHE A 496 -15.24 40.36 9.29
C PHE A 496 -16.75 40.54 9.24
N CYS A 497 -17.45 39.78 10.06
CA CYS A 497 -18.91 39.85 10.18
C CYS A 497 -19.33 39.80 11.64
N ILE A 498 -20.40 40.54 11.95
CA ILE A 498 -21.06 40.50 13.25
C ILE A 498 -22.56 40.29 13.07
N ALA A 499 -23.21 39.69 14.06
CA ALA A 499 -24.66 39.54 14.11
C ALA A 499 -25.18 39.83 15.52
N GLY A 500 -26.44 40.25 15.63
CA GLY A 500 -27.16 40.29 16.91
C GLY A 500 -27.63 38.90 17.35
N ALA A 501 -28.44 38.86 18.41
CA ALA A 501 -29.08 37.62 18.86
C ALA A 501 -30.04 37.01 17.82
N ASP A 502 -30.53 37.84 16.88
CA ASP A 502 -31.39 37.43 15.76
C ASP A 502 -30.66 36.59 14.69
N GLY A 503 -29.33 36.48 14.78
CA GLY A 503 -28.51 35.72 13.84
C GLY A 503 -28.40 36.33 12.45
N LYS A 504 -28.84 37.58 12.25
CA LYS A 504 -28.73 38.27 10.96
C LYS A 504 -27.34 38.89 10.80
N TRP A 505 -26.47 38.16 10.12
CA TRP A 505 -25.09 38.59 9.85
C TRP A 505 -25.02 39.84 8.97
N GLN A 506 -24.12 40.74 9.35
CA GLN A 506 -23.75 41.95 8.63
C GLN A 506 -22.23 42.02 8.50
N VAL A 507 -21.77 42.67 7.44
CA VAL A 507 -20.35 43.04 7.32
C VAL A 507 -20.01 44.02 8.44
N ALA A 508 -18.86 43.81 9.07
CA ALA A 508 -18.35 44.72 10.07
C ALA A 508 -17.32 45.67 9.45
N ASP A 509 -17.41 46.95 9.83
CA ASP A 509 -16.27 47.85 9.75
C ASP A 509 -15.25 47.40 10.80
N ALA A 510 -14.04 47.05 10.34
CA ALA A 510 -12.99 46.47 11.17
C ALA A 510 -11.74 47.35 11.17
N VAL A 511 -11.26 47.71 12.35
CA VAL A 511 -10.13 48.64 12.54
C VAL A 511 -9.08 48.01 13.46
N ILE A 512 -7.83 48.00 13.01
CA ILE A 512 -6.69 47.59 13.84
C ILE A 512 -6.39 48.70 14.86
N LYS A 513 -6.30 48.32 16.13
CA LYS A 513 -5.80 49.17 17.21
C LYS A 513 -4.84 48.35 18.08
N ASP A 514 -3.56 48.65 17.98
CA ASP A 514 -2.48 47.91 18.64
C ASP A 514 -2.54 46.41 18.32
N HIS A 515 -2.78 45.56 19.33
CA HIS A 515 -2.93 44.10 19.19
C HIS A 515 -4.38 43.64 19.08
N THR A 516 -5.30 44.56 18.80
CA THR A 516 -6.74 44.30 18.74
C THR A 516 -7.34 44.70 17.39
N VAL A 517 -8.47 44.07 17.06
CA VAL A 517 -9.35 44.51 15.96
C VAL A 517 -10.70 44.89 16.55
N ILE A 518 -11.12 46.13 16.33
CA ILE A 518 -12.40 46.67 16.78
C ILE A 518 -13.39 46.57 15.62
N LEU A 519 -14.55 45.97 15.90
CA LEU A 519 -15.61 45.70 14.92
C LEU A 519 -16.88 46.47 15.26
N SER A 520 -17.49 47.07 14.25
CA SER A 520 -18.78 47.75 14.37
C SER A 520 -19.64 47.60 13.11
N SER A 521 -20.94 47.76 13.23
CA SER A 521 -21.85 47.86 12.08
C SER A 521 -23.05 48.75 12.44
N PRO A 522 -23.46 49.70 11.57
CA PRO A 522 -24.64 50.52 11.83
C PRO A 522 -25.94 49.69 11.92
N ASN A 523 -25.94 48.50 11.31
CA ASN A 523 -27.09 47.60 11.28
C ASN A 523 -27.12 46.61 12.46
N VAL A 524 -26.09 46.59 13.31
CA VAL A 524 -25.99 45.67 14.45
C VAL A 524 -25.68 46.46 15.73
N VAL A 525 -26.73 46.98 16.36
CA VAL A 525 -26.61 47.82 17.57
C VAL A 525 -26.24 47.04 18.84
N ALA A 526 -26.50 45.75 18.86
CA ALA A 526 -26.22 44.86 19.99
C ALA A 526 -25.55 43.56 19.48
N PRO A 527 -24.25 43.61 19.13
CA PRO A 527 -23.56 42.45 18.60
C PRO A 527 -23.50 41.31 19.62
N ARG A 528 -23.74 40.10 19.14
CA ARG A 528 -23.67 38.84 19.92
C ARG A 528 -22.78 37.80 19.28
N LYS A 529 -22.58 37.86 17.97
CA LYS A 529 -21.80 36.89 17.22
C LYS A 529 -20.72 37.58 16.41
N VAL A 530 -19.58 36.92 16.23
CA VAL A 530 -18.49 37.40 15.38
C VAL A 530 -17.88 36.26 14.58
N SER A 531 -17.53 36.55 13.33
CA SER A 531 -16.86 35.60 12.45
C SER A 531 -15.80 36.30 11.60
N TYR A 532 -14.68 35.61 11.39
CA TYR A 532 -13.63 35.99 10.44
C TYR A 532 -13.24 34.79 9.57
N ALA A 533 -13.12 35.03 8.27
CA ALA A 533 -12.67 34.06 7.26
C ALA A 533 -13.39 32.68 7.26
N CYS A 534 -14.61 32.58 7.80
CA CYS A 534 -15.40 31.33 7.83
C CYS A 534 -16.27 31.14 6.57
N TRP A 535 -15.60 31.05 5.42
CA TRP A 535 -16.19 30.71 4.13
C TRP A 535 -15.45 29.55 3.48
N GLN A 536 -16.09 28.88 2.52
CA GLN A 536 -15.40 27.87 1.71
C GLN A 536 -14.22 28.52 0.96
N ASN A 537 -14.46 29.67 0.32
CA ASN A 537 -13.42 30.53 -0.25
C ASN A 537 -13.31 31.86 0.53
N PRO A 538 -12.42 31.96 1.54
CA PRO A 538 -12.18 33.20 2.27
C PRO A 538 -11.29 34.22 1.55
N GLU A 539 -11.09 34.11 0.23
CA GLU A 539 -10.32 35.07 -0.57
C GLU A 539 -10.74 36.53 -0.27
N GLY A 540 -9.73 37.39 -0.07
CA GLY A 540 -9.90 38.75 0.44
C GLY A 540 -9.72 38.87 1.97
N ALA A 541 -9.64 37.76 2.72
CA ALA A 541 -9.21 37.79 4.11
C ALA A 541 -7.79 38.38 4.20
N ASN A 542 -7.65 39.50 4.90
CA ASN A 542 -6.48 40.37 4.78
C ASN A 542 -5.88 40.84 6.12
N LEU A 543 -6.23 40.19 7.23
CA LEU A 543 -5.53 40.40 8.50
C LEU A 543 -4.26 39.52 8.54
N TYR A 544 -3.10 40.14 8.72
CA TYR A 544 -1.80 39.48 8.86
C TYR A 544 -1.06 40.06 10.07
N ASN A 545 0.00 39.37 10.50
CA ASN A 545 1.05 40.02 11.30
C ASN A 545 2.13 40.64 10.40
N LYS A 546 3.04 41.43 10.97
CA LYS A 546 4.13 42.10 10.23
C LYS A 546 5.13 41.13 9.59
N GLU A 547 5.21 39.90 10.07
CA GLU A 547 6.00 38.82 9.48
C GLU A 547 5.34 38.22 8.22
N GLY A 548 4.15 38.68 7.87
CA GLY A 548 3.44 38.30 6.65
C GLY A 548 2.66 37.00 6.77
N LEU A 549 2.40 36.50 8.00
CA LEU A 549 1.60 35.30 8.25
C LEU A 549 0.11 35.66 8.42
N PRO A 550 -0.81 34.95 7.73
CA PRO A 550 -2.24 35.28 7.74
C PRO A 550 -2.90 34.90 9.07
N ALA A 551 -3.86 35.70 9.51
CA ALA A 551 -4.70 35.37 10.65
C ALA A 551 -5.54 34.11 10.38
N LEU A 552 -5.74 33.31 11.43
CA LEU A 552 -6.54 32.09 11.34
C LEU A 552 -8.04 32.40 11.45
N PRO A 553 -8.92 31.60 10.81
CA PRO A 553 -10.36 31.81 10.88
C PRO A 553 -10.88 31.55 12.30
N PHE A 554 -11.96 32.24 12.67
CA PHE A 554 -12.66 32.01 13.93
C PHE A 554 -14.14 32.33 13.80
N HIS A 555 -14.94 31.67 14.63
CA HIS A 555 -16.38 31.88 14.72
C HIS A 555 -16.84 31.78 16.17
N ILE A 556 -17.55 32.81 16.65
CA ILE A 556 -18.06 32.91 18.02
C ILE A 556 -19.57 33.13 17.96
N GLU A 557 -20.31 32.20 18.57
CA GLU A 557 -21.78 32.21 18.62
C GLU A 557 -22.35 33.14 19.71
N ASP A 558 -21.58 33.40 20.77
CA ASP A 558 -21.94 34.34 21.84
C ASP A 558 -20.67 34.99 22.41
N VAL A 559 -20.46 36.27 22.07
CA VAL A 559 -19.31 37.07 22.53
C VAL A 559 -19.38 37.43 24.03
N THR A 560 -20.50 37.16 24.69
CA THR A 560 -20.67 37.40 26.14
C THR A 560 -20.48 36.15 26.98
N ALA A 561 -20.50 34.98 26.35
CA ALA A 561 -20.24 33.73 27.02
C ALA A 561 -18.73 33.55 27.23
N GLN A 562 -18.37 33.10 28.43
CA GLN A 562 -17.00 32.74 28.82
C GLN A 562 -17.10 31.54 29.74
N TYR A 563 -16.14 30.63 29.63
CA TYR A 563 -15.96 29.52 30.56
C TYR A 563 -14.66 29.67 31.32
N THR A 564 -14.67 29.28 32.59
CA THR A 564 -13.50 29.40 33.46
C THR A 564 -12.86 28.06 33.73
N ILE A 565 -11.53 28.03 33.73
CA ILE A 565 -10.75 26.90 34.22
C ILE A 565 -9.99 27.39 35.44
N ALA A 566 -10.24 26.77 36.58
CA ALA A 566 -9.47 27.02 37.80
C ALA A 566 -8.41 25.94 37.97
N ALA A 567 -7.14 26.33 37.84
CA ALA A 567 -5.99 25.46 37.91
C ALA A 567 -5.21 25.62 39.22
N SER A 568 -4.92 24.52 39.89
CA SER A 568 -4.09 24.47 41.10
C SER A 568 -3.00 23.40 41.00
N ALA A 569 -1.92 23.61 41.73
CA ALA A 569 -0.81 22.67 41.87
C ALA A 569 -0.44 22.54 43.35
N GLY A 570 -0.29 21.31 43.83
CA GLY A 570 0.25 21.02 45.15
C GLY A 570 1.76 21.30 45.25
N GLU A 571 2.32 21.10 46.43
CA GLU A 571 3.78 21.20 46.64
C GLU A 571 4.52 20.21 45.74
N GLY A 572 5.67 20.63 45.17
CA GLY A 572 6.53 19.75 44.38
C GLY A 572 6.39 19.85 42.86
N GLY A 573 5.63 20.82 42.35
CA GLY A 573 5.56 21.08 40.92
C GLY A 573 4.70 22.28 40.56
N GLN A 574 4.41 22.44 39.28
CA GLN A 574 3.64 23.54 38.73
C GLN A 574 2.65 23.06 37.68
N ILE A 575 1.56 23.81 37.53
CA ILE A 575 0.61 23.70 36.42
C ILE A 575 0.61 25.02 35.66
N THR A 576 0.64 24.99 34.33
CA THR A 576 0.62 26.18 33.48
C THR A 576 -0.43 26.03 32.38
N PRO A 577 -1.40 26.96 32.25
CA PRO A 577 -1.64 28.12 33.11
C PRO A 577 -1.97 27.76 34.58
N ALA A 578 -1.74 28.69 35.51
CA ALA A 578 -2.12 28.54 36.93
C ALA A 578 -3.24 29.52 37.30
N GLY A 579 -3.99 29.20 38.36
CA GLY A 579 -5.07 30.05 38.86
C GLY A 579 -6.32 29.98 37.98
N LYS A 580 -7.20 30.97 38.13
CA LYS A 580 -8.47 31.05 37.38
C LYS A 580 -8.27 31.84 36.09
N ALA A 581 -8.50 31.21 34.95
CA ALA A 581 -8.47 31.84 33.63
C ALA A 581 -9.82 31.69 32.91
N SER A 582 -10.18 32.70 32.10
CA SER A 582 -11.42 32.71 31.30
C SER A 582 -11.10 32.46 29.83
N TYR A 583 -11.97 31.68 29.18
CA TYR A 583 -11.83 31.24 27.80
C TYR A 583 -13.16 31.35 27.05
N LEU A 584 -13.07 31.52 25.73
CA LEU A 584 -14.23 31.51 24.86
C LEU A 584 -14.89 30.12 24.79
N PRO A 585 -16.21 30.04 24.58
CA PRO A 585 -16.87 28.78 24.26
C PRO A 585 -16.18 28.08 23.09
N ARG A 586 -16.07 26.75 23.18
CA ARG A 586 -15.39 25.88 22.21
C ARG A 586 -13.88 26.10 22.09
N ALA A 587 -13.26 26.93 22.94
CA ALA A 587 -11.81 26.99 23.02
C ALA A 587 -11.26 25.62 23.40
N THR A 588 -10.15 25.22 22.76
CA THR A 588 -9.36 24.04 23.17
C THR A 588 -8.14 24.56 23.92
N VAL A 589 -7.88 24.04 25.12
CA VAL A 589 -6.88 24.65 26.02
C VAL A 589 -5.92 23.60 26.55
N LEU A 590 -4.63 23.81 26.31
CA LEU A 590 -3.55 22.99 26.86
C LEU A 590 -3.12 23.48 28.24
N TYR A 591 -3.07 22.56 29.20
CA TYR A 591 -2.42 22.74 30.49
C TYR A 591 -1.20 21.82 30.55
N THR A 592 -0.03 22.36 30.91
CA THR A 592 1.21 21.61 31.12
C THR A 592 1.45 21.43 32.62
N ILE A 593 1.84 20.22 33.01
CA ILE A 593 2.14 19.84 34.38
C ILE A 593 3.63 19.52 34.47
N THR A 594 4.36 20.33 35.24
CA THR A 594 5.81 20.24 35.36
C THR A 594 6.19 19.92 36.80
N PRO A 595 6.60 18.67 37.11
CA PRO A 595 7.12 18.35 38.42
C PRO A 595 8.45 19.09 38.67
N ALA A 596 8.67 19.53 39.90
CA ALA A 596 9.95 20.06 40.32
C ALA A 596 11.03 18.96 40.31
N GLN A 597 12.30 19.33 40.31
CA GLN A 597 13.40 18.37 40.37
C GLN A 597 13.25 17.44 41.59
N GLY A 598 13.32 16.13 41.35
CA GLY A 598 13.16 15.11 42.41
C GLY A 598 11.70 14.78 42.78
N PHE A 599 10.72 15.38 42.10
CA PHE A 599 9.31 15.03 42.22
C PHE A 599 8.80 14.34 40.95
N PHE A 600 7.71 13.61 41.11
CA PHE A 600 6.93 12.98 40.06
C PHE A 600 5.52 13.54 40.16
N THR A 601 4.85 13.72 39.02
CA THR A 601 3.40 13.93 39.02
C THR A 601 2.77 12.71 39.68
N GLN A 602 1.97 12.91 40.72
CA GLN A 602 1.28 11.82 41.41
C GLN A 602 -0.07 11.55 40.74
N ASP A 603 -0.85 12.61 40.58
CA ASP A 603 -2.17 12.56 39.97
C ASP A 603 -2.53 13.94 39.42
N VAL A 604 -3.31 13.97 38.35
CA VAL A 604 -3.99 15.16 37.85
C VAL A 604 -5.48 14.88 37.90
N LYS A 605 -6.24 15.78 38.51
CA LYS A 605 -7.70 15.68 38.60
C LYS A 605 -8.35 16.76 37.78
N VAL A 606 -9.33 16.39 36.96
CA VAL A 606 -10.18 17.31 36.22
C VAL A 606 -11.60 17.14 36.75
N ASP A 607 -12.20 18.23 37.22
CA ASP A 607 -13.52 18.23 37.88
C ASP A 607 -13.62 17.19 39.03
N GLY A 608 -12.52 17.02 39.77
CA GLY A 608 -12.39 16.07 40.87
C GLY A 608 -12.12 14.61 40.46
N ALA A 609 -12.22 14.27 39.17
CA ALA A 609 -11.93 12.95 38.64
C ALA A 609 -10.45 12.85 38.22
N SER A 610 -9.76 11.79 38.67
CA SER A 610 -8.38 11.52 38.24
C SER A 610 -8.34 11.23 36.75
N VAL A 611 -7.44 11.92 36.04
CA VAL A 611 -7.02 11.61 34.66
C VAL A 611 -5.64 10.92 34.65
N GLY A 612 -5.21 10.44 35.81
CA GLY A 612 -3.91 9.82 36.02
C GLY A 612 -2.77 10.82 36.08
N SER A 613 -1.56 10.28 36.10
CA SER A 613 -0.34 11.07 36.27
C SER A 613 0.15 11.72 34.97
N VAL A 614 -0.66 12.52 34.30
CA VAL A 614 -0.28 13.13 33.01
C VAL A 614 0.68 14.33 33.16
N ARG A 615 1.50 14.59 32.13
CA ARG A 615 2.35 15.80 32.05
C ARG A 615 1.72 16.95 31.27
N ALA A 616 0.62 16.67 30.60
CA ALA A 616 -0.17 17.64 29.89
C ALA A 616 -1.62 17.16 29.84
N TYR A 617 -2.56 18.10 29.89
CA TYR A 617 -3.97 17.83 29.69
C TYR A 617 -4.54 18.89 28.74
N THR A 618 -5.17 18.44 27.66
CA THR A 618 -5.90 19.31 26.74
C THR A 618 -7.38 19.21 27.04
N PHE A 619 -7.97 20.31 27.49
CA PHE A 619 -9.41 20.46 27.50
C PHE A 619 -9.90 20.51 26.06
N ASP A 620 -10.71 19.53 25.69
CA ASP A 620 -11.46 19.53 24.43
C ASP A 620 -12.42 20.74 24.41
N PRO A 621 -12.94 21.14 23.23
CA PRO A 621 -13.72 22.36 23.04
C PRO A 621 -14.71 22.64 24.19
N LEU A 622 -14.43 23.70 24.96
CA LEU A 622 -15.11 23.98 26.23
C LEU A 622 -16.61 24.18 26.06
N GLN A 623 -17.39 23.54 26.94
CA GLN A 623 -18.86 23.66 27.00
C GLN A 623 -19.36 24.15 28.36
N LYS A 624 -18.49 24.25 29.37
CA LYS A 624 -18.78 24.68 30.73
C LYS A 624 -17.49 25.08 31.45
N ASP A 625 -17.65 25.56 32.68
CA ASP A 625 -16.54 25.77 33.61
C ASP A 625 -15.92 24.44 34.07
N HIS A 626 -14.61 24.47 34.35
CA HIS A 626 -13.84 23.32 34.80
C HIS A 626 -12.85 23.66 35.92
N THR A 627 -12.38 22.62 36.59
CA THR A 627 -11.24 22.67 37.51
C THR A 627 -10.15 21.68 37.07
N ILE A 628 -8.89 22.02 37.30
CA ILE A 628 -7.76 21.11 37.13
C ILE A 628 -6.77 21.24 38.29
N GLU A 629 -6.46 20.12 38.93
CA GLU A 629 -5.55 20.07 40.07
C GLU A 629 -4.43 19.07 39.80
N ALA A 630 -3.17 19.50 39.95
CA ALA A 630 -2.01 18.62 39.88
C ALA A 630 -1.41 18.38 41.26
N THR A 631 -1.14 17.12 41.59
CA THR A 631 -0.45 16.71 42.83
C THR A 631 0.87 16.04 42.51
N PHE A 632 1.83 16.12 43.43
CA PHE A 632 3.20 15.62 43.21
C PHE A 632 3.70 14.82 44.42
N ALA A 633 4.58 13.86 44.15
CA ALA A 633 5.20 13.02 45.16
C ALA A 633 6.70 12.87 44.92
N LYS A 634 7.49 12.71 46.00
CA LYS A 634 8.94 12.46 45.91
C LYS A 634 9.29 11.03 45.51
N THR A 635 8.37 10.10 45.71
CA THR A 635 8.51 8.70 45.28
C THR A 635 7.74 8.52 43.99
N ALA A 636 8.40 7.99 42.96
CA ALA A 636 7.74 7.65 41.71
C ALA A 636 6.63 6.60 41.97
N PRO A 637 5.36 6.90 41.63
CA PRO A 637 4.31 5.90 41.49
C PRO A 637 4.78 4.71 40.64
N SER A 638 4.21 3.55 40.91
CA SER A 638 4.34 2.37 40.07
C SER A 638 2.97 1.91 39.62
N TYR A 639 2.89 1.43 38.39
CA TYR A 639 1.67 0.96 37.76
C TYR A 639 1.81 -0.50 37.38
N THR A 640 0.68 -1.19 37.34
CA THR A 640 0.63 -2.61 36.96
C THR A 640 0.12 -2.74 35.54
N VAL A 641 0.88 -3.44 34.70
CA VAL A 641 0.39 -3.97 33.42
C VAL A 641 0.10 -5.46 33.61
N THR A 642 -1.15 -5.86 33.50
CA THR A 642 -1.56 -7.25 33.70
C THR A 642 -1.68 -7.96 32.35
N ALA A 643 -0.77 -8.90 32.09
CA ALA A 643 -0.75 -9.69 30.87
C ALA A 643 -1.40 -11.06 31.06
N THR A 644 -2.36 -11.39 30.21
CA THR A 644 -3.07 -12.68 30.20
C THR A 644 -2.97 -13.30 28.82
N ALA A 645 -2.82 -14.61 28.77
CA ALA A 645 -2.90 -15.39 27.55
C ALA A 645 -3.93 -16.51 27.73
N SER A 646 -4.71 -16.78 26.69
CA SER A 646 -5.66 -17.89 26.64
C SER A 646 -5.54 -18.62 25.30
N GLY A 647 -5.53 -19.95 25.32
CA GLY A 647 -5.40 -20.80 24.13
C GLY A 647 -3.97 -21.29 23.89
N GLY A 648 -3.65 -21.67 22.65
CA GLY A 648 -2.36 -22.26 22.25
C GLY A 648 -1.29 -21.23 21.92
N GLY A 649 -0.89 -20.45 22.89
CA GLY A 649 0.16 -19.45 22.71
C GLY A 649 0.54 -18.81 24.04
N SER A 650 1.49 -17.88 24.00
CA SER A 650 2.00 -17.22 25.20
C SER A 650 2.13 -15.71 25.02
N ILE A 651 2.01 -15.00 26.14
CA ILE A 651 2.43 -13.61 26.29
C ILE A 651 3.55 -13.57 27.34
N THR A 652 4.66 -12.89 27.05
CA THR A 652 5.82 -12.82 27.94
C THR A 652 6.29 -11.38 28.11
N PRO A 653 6.42 -10.86 29.34
CA PRO A 653 6.07 -11.49 30.63
C PRO A 653 4.55 -11.70 30.81
N ALA A 654 4.14 -12.78 31.47
CA ALA A 654 2.74 -13.04 31.85
C ALA A 654 2.46 -12.57 33.29
N GLY A 655 1.19 -12.29 33.59
CA GLY A 655 0.74 -11.84 34.91
C GLY A 655 0.95 -10.35 35.16
N ALA A 656 1.00 -9.95 36.42
CA ALA A 656 1.17 -8.56 36.83
C ALA A 656 2.63 -8.12 36.70
N VAL A 657 2.90 -7.14 35.82
CA VAL A 657 4.20 -6.50 35.65
C VAL A 657 4.14 -5.12 36.27
N THR A 658 4.99 -4.86 37.27
CA THR A 658 5.09 -3.53 37.87
C THR A 658 6.05 -2.67 37.06
N VAL A 659 5.60 -1.49 36.65
CA VAL A 659 6.33 -0.52 35.86
C VAL A 659 6.38 0.79 36.64
N ALA A 660 7.57 1.34 36.87
CA ALA A 660 7.68 2.68 37.46
C ALA A 660 7.04 3.71 36.52
N GLN A 661 6.53 4.82 37.07
CA GLN A 661 5.93 5.90 36.28
C GLN A 661 6.87 6.36 35.16
N GLY A 662 6.32 6.44 33.95
CA GLY A 662 7.06 6.82 32.75
C GLY A 662 8.01 5.75 32.24
N GLY A 663 8.01 4.56 32.86
CA GLY A 663 8.74 3.39 32.39
C GLY A 663 8.07 2.73 31.20
N THR A 664 8.76 1.74 30.65
CA THR A 664 8.33 0.97 29.47
C THR A 664 8.21 -0.50 29.85
N ALA A 665 7.18 -1.18 29.35
CA ALA A 665 7.01 -2.61 29.44
C ALA A 665 6.67 -3.20 28.07
N THR A 666 7.51 -4.11 27.60
CA THR A 666 7.32 -4.83 26.33
C THR A 666 6.83 -6.24 26.62
N PHE A 667 5.82 -6.65 25.88
CA PHE A 667 5.22 -7.98 25.90
C PHE A 667 5.44 -8.63 24.56
N SER A 668 6.07 -9.80 24.53
CA SER A 668 6.18 -10.66 23.34
C SER A 668 4.97 -11.59 23.29
N ILE A 669 4.33 -11.68 22.14
CA ILE A 669 3.15 -12.50 21.88
C ILE A 669 3.57 -13.58 20.88
N ALA A 670 3.62 -14.83 21.34
CA ALA A 670 4.05 -15.97 20.55
C ALA A 670 2.89 -16.96 20.38
N PRO A 671 2.24 -17.02 19.20
CA PRO A 671 1.31 -18.11 18.90
C PRO A 671 2.08 -19.42 18.73
N GLU A 672 1.53 -20.53 19.19
CA GLU A 672 2.01 -21.86 18.75
C GLU A 672 1.77 -22.01 17.24
N ALA A 673 2.54 -22.89 16.60
CA ALA A 673 2.54 -23.02 15.14
C ALA A 673 1.13 -23.28 14.59
N GLY A 674 0.71 -22.41 13.66
CA GLY A 674 -0.60 -22.50 13.01
C GLY A 674 -1.77 -21.87 13.80
N ASN A 675 -1.53 -21.29 14.97
CA ASN A 675 -2.55 -20.54 15.71
C ASN A 675 -2.62 -19.09 15.25
N ARG A 676 -3.81 -18.52 15.23
CA ARG A 676 -4.02 -17.09 15.03
C ARG A 676 -4.08 -16.38 16.37
N VAL A 677 -3.56 -15.16 16.42
CA VAL A 677 -3.62 -14.33 17.63
C VAL A 677 -4.61 -13.19 17.46
N ALA A 678 -5.39 -12.94 18.49
CA ALA A 678 -6.10 -11.70 18.70
C ALA A 678 -5.58 -11.07 19.99
N LEU A 679 -5.18 -9.80 19.92
CA LEU A 679 -4.70 -9.06 21.07
C LEU A 679 -5.74 -8.03 21.47
N THR A 680 -6.02 -7.96 22.76
CA THR A 680 -6.79 -6.86 23.35
C THR A 680 -5.92 -6.13 24.37
N VAL A 681 -6.01 -4.81 24.40
CA VAL A 681 -5.38 -3.95 25.41
C VAL A 681 -6.50 -3.16 26.06
N ASP A 682 -6.58 -3.21 27.40
CA ASP A 682 -7.63 -2.54 28.18
C ASP A 682 -9.05 -2.90 27.71
N GLY A 683 -9.25 -4.19 27.38
CA GLY A 683 -10.51 -4.76 26.90
C GLY A 683 -10.83 -4.46 25.42
N VAL A 684 -9.96 -3.72 24.72
CA VAL A 684 -10.19 -3.29 23.34
C VAL A 684 -9.32 -4.08 22.36
N PRO A 685 -9.91 -4.66 21.29
CA PRO A 685 -9.13 -5.34 20.24
C PRO A 685 -8.20 -4.39 19.50
N ILE A 686 -6.91 -4.73 19.41
CA ILE A 686 -5.89 -3.96 18.67
C ILE A 686 -5.31 -4.72 17.46
N GLY A 687 -5.86 -5.90 17.16
CA GLY A 687 -5.45 -6.75 16.04
C GLY A 687 -4.30 -7.69 16.38
N ALA A 688 -3.80 -8.44 15.39
CA ALA A 688 -2.71 -9.39 15.62
C ALA A 688 -1.38 -8.64 15.79
N ARG A 689 -0.61 -8.99 16.81
CA ARG A 689 0.75 -8.45 17.06
C ARG A 689 1.64 -9.57 17.60
N GLU A 690 2.92 -9.52 17.22
CA GLU A 690 3.96 -10.40 17.77
C GLU A 690 4.64 -9.78 19.01
N SER A 691 4.49 -8.48 19.20
CA SER A 691 4.87 -7.78 20.42
C SER A 691 4.00 -6.55 20.65
N PHE A 692 3.86 -6.13 21.90
CA PHE A 692 3.22 -4.87 22.26
C PHE A 692 4.04 -4.19 23.36
N THR A 693 4.37 -2.92 23.15
CA THR A 693 5.13 -2.15 24.13
C THR A 693 4.28 -1.02 24.69
N PHE A 694 4.01 -1.08 26.00
CA PHE A 694 3.55 0.08 26.73
C PHE A 694 4.77 0.95 27.00
N THR A 695 4.80 2.14 26.42
CA THR A 695 5.80 3.16 26.76
C THR A 695 5.18 4.18 27.69
N ASP A 696 6.04 4.80 28.50
CA ASP A 696 5.66 5.94 29.31
C ASP A 696 4.43 5.66 30.21
N VAL A 697 4.45 4.50 30.89
CA VAL A 697 3.32 3.96 31.66
C VAL A 697 2.99 4.87 32.84
N ARG A 698 1.76 5.40 32.88
CA ARG A 698 1.30 6.31 33.95
C ARG A 698 -0.06 5.97 34.55
N THR A 699 -0.62 4.83 34.17
CA THR A 699 -1.84 4.23 34.71
C THR A 699 -1.68 2.71 34.67
N ASN A 700 -2.55 1.98 35.38
CA ASN A 700 -2.61 0.53 35.24
C ASN A 700 -3.16 0.16 33.85
N HIS A 701 -2.69 -0.94 33.30
CA HIS A 701 -3.15 -1.46 32.02
C HIS A 701 -3.37 -2.98 32.08
N THR A 702 -4.04 -3.50 31.08
CA THR A 702 -4.25 -4.93 30.82
C THR A 702 -3.94 -5.23 29.36
N ILE A 703 -3.38 -6.41 29.11
CA ILE A 703 -3.14 -6.92 27.77
C ILE A 703 -3.51 -8.40 27.73
N THR A 704 -4.47 -8.78 26.90
CA THR A 704 -4.93 -10.16 26.77
C THR A 704 -4.67 -10.67 25.35
N ALA A 705 -3.85 -11.70 25.22
CA ALA A 705 -3.66 -12.43 23.97
C ALA A 705 -4.55 -13.67 23.95
N SER A 706 -5.43 -13.78 22.97
CA SER A 706 -6.21 -15.00 22.71
C SER A 706 -5.72 -15.69 21.44
N PHE A 707 -5.56 -17.01 21.53
CA PHE A 707 -5.05 -17.85 20.45
C PHE A 707 -6.09 -18.88 20.03
N SER A 708 -6.41 -18.94 18.74
CA SER A 708 -7.35 -19.92 18.18
C SER A 708 -6.66 -20.89 17.23
N CYS A 709 -7.00 -22.18 17.32
CA CYS A 709 -6.56 -23.22 16.40
C CYS A 709 -7.41 -23.22 15.12
N THR A 710 -6.92 -23.83 14.04
CA THR A 710 -7.68 -23.98 12.80
C THR A 710 -7.69 -25.42 12.29
N ILE A 711 -8.78 -25.85 11.68
CA ILE A 711 -8.85 -27.14 10.98
C ILE A 711 -9.13 -26.93 9.50
N ALA A 712 -8.21 -27.37 8.66
CA ALA A 712 -8.35 -27.32 7.21
C ALA A 712 -9.00 -28.61 6.69
N ALA A 713 -10.25 -28.52 6.21
CA ALA A 713 -11.03 -29.64 5.72
C ALA A 713 -11.22 -29.62 4.21
N SER A 714 -10.92 -30.73 3.54
CA SER A 714 -10.99 -30.87 2.09
C SER A 714 -11.54 -32.22 1.64
N ALA A 715 -12.24 -32.24 0.51
CA ALA A 715 -12.81 -33.44 -0.10
C ALA A 715 -12.44 -33.52 -1.59
N GLY A 716 -12.03 -34.70 -2.04
CA GLY A 716 -11.86 -35.02 -3.46
C GLY A 716 -13.19 -35.21 -4.20
N TYR A 717 -13.12 -35.34 -5.52
CA TYR A 717 -14.29 -35.60 -6.38
C TYR A 717 -15.01 -36.91 -6.01
N GLY A 718 -16.34 -36.92 -6.04
CA GLY A 718 -17.16 -38.10 -5.68
C GLY A 718 -17.84 -38.03 -4.31
N GLY A 719 -17.77 -36.90 -3.61
CA GLY A 719 -18.42 -36.69 -2.31
C GLY A 719 -18.11 -35.31 -1.74
N SER A 720 -18.50 -35.09 -0.49
CA SER A 720 -18.25 -33.86 0.27
C SER A 720 -17.78 -34.15 1.70
N ILE A 721 -17.08 -33.19 2.29
CA ILE A 721 -16.84 -33.10 3.73
C ILE A 721 -17.50 -31.81 4.22
N THR A 722 -18.20 -31.85 5.35
CA THR A 722 -18.93 -30.70 5.92
C THR A 722 -18.69 -30.62 7.44
N PRO A 723 -18.29 -29.46 7.98
CA PRO A 723 -17.91 -28.23 7.27
C PRO A 723 -16.61 -28.39 6.44
N SER A 724 -16.40 -27.56 5.41
CA SER A 724 -15.20 -27.58 4.54
C SER A 724 -14.47 -26.23 4.56
N GLY A 725 -13.22 -26.20 4.11
CA GLY A 725 -12.37 -25.00 4.16
C GLY A 725 -11.57 -24.91 5.45
N VAL A 726 -11.03 -23.73 5.75
CA VAL A 726 -10.26 -23.48 6.99
C VAL A 726 -11.21 -22.95 8.06
N LEU A 727 -11.39 -23.71 9.13
CA LEU A 727 -12.34 -23.43 10.20
C LEU A 727 -11.61 -23.07 11.49
N PRO A 728 -11.93 -21.94 12.16
CA PRO A 728 -11.41 -21.67 13.49
C PRO A 728 -12.08 -22.60 14.52
N VAL A 729 -11.29 -23.10 15.47
CA VAL A 729 -11.75 -23.92 16.59
C VAL A 729 -11.17 -23.35 17.89
N GLU A 730 -12.03 -23.18 18.90
CA GLU A 730 -11.62 -22.79 20.25
C GLU A 730 -10.60 -23.78 20.81
N PHE A 731 -9.56 -23.29 21.49
CA PHE A 731 -8.52 -24.15 22.05
C PHE A 731 -9.10 -25.08 23.12
N GLY A 732 -8.90 -26.38 22.96
CA GLY A 732 -9.51 -27.43 23.79
C GLY A 732 -10.96 -27.76 23.43
N GLY A 733 -11.53 -27.09 22.42
CA GLY A 733 -12.84 -27.42 21.84
C GLY A 733 -12.78 -28.64 20.92
N SER A 734 -13.93 -29.22 20.58
CA SER A 734 -14.03 -30.32 19.62
C SER A 734 -14.71 -29.87 18.32
N GLN A 735 -14.29 -30.41 17.18
CA GLN A 735 -14.92 -30.16 15.88
C GLN A 735 -15.15 -31.47 15.12
N SER A 736 -16.40 -31.69 14.72
CA SER A 736 -16.80 -32.85 13.94
C SER A 736 -16.95 -32.53 12.45
N PHE A 737 -16.60 -33.50 11.62
CA PHE A 737 -16.75 -33.48 10.17
C PHE A 737 -17.64 -34.62 9.75
N LYS A 738 -18.62 -34.33 8.90
CA LYS A 738 -19.45 -35.33 8.21
C LYS A 738 -18.97 -35.48 6.78
N ILE A 739 -18.92 -36.73 6.32
CA ILE A 739 -18.36 -37.11 5.04
C ILE A 739 -19.45 -37.86 4.26
N ALA A 740 -19.81 -37.36 3.09
CA ALA A 740 -20.92 -37.89 2.31
C ALA A 740 -20.49 -38.17 0.87
N PRO A 741 -20.50 -39.44 0.40
CA PRO A 741 -20.27 -39.74 -1.00
C PRO A 741 -21.44 -39.26 -1.87
N LEU A 742 -21.16 -38.89 -3.12
CA LEU A 742 -22.17 -38.63 -4.15
C LEU A 742 -22.77 -39.96 -4.66
N PRO A 743 -23.98 -39.95 -5.26
CA PRO A 743 -24.55 -41.15 -5.88
C PRO A 743 -23.58 -41.78 -6.90
N GLY A 744 -23.36 -43.09 -6.77
CA GLY A 744 -22.38 -43.80 -7.60
C GLY A 744 -20.94 -43.71 -7.10
N TYR A 745 -20.73 -43.32 -5.83
CA TYR A 745 -19.43 -43.27 -5.16
C TYR A 745 -19.54 -43.83 -3.72
N GLU A 746 -18.40 -44.29 -3.19
CA GLU A 746 -18.18 -44.69 -1.80
C GLU A 746 -16.98 -43.92 -1.22
N ILE A 747 -16.85 -43.87 0.12
CA ILE A 747 -15.67 -43.27 0.77
C ILE A 747 -14.46 -44.17 0.53
N GLY A 748 -13.40 -43.59 -0.03
CA GLY A 748 -12.14 -44.27 -0.32
C GLY A 748 -11.20 -44.25 0.88
N SER A 749 -10.87 -43.06 1.39
CA SER A 749 -10.09 -42.88 2.62
C SER A 749 -10.27 -41.50 3.23
N VAL A 750 -10.00 -41.38 4.53
CA VAL A 750 -9.97 -40.12 5.28
C VAL A 750 -8.61 -39.99 5.94
N SER A 751 -7.86 -38.95 5.61
CA SER A 751 -6.55 -38.66 6.20
C SER A 751 -6.64 -37.47 7.14
N VAL A 752 -6.06 -37.61 8.33
CA VAL A 752 -5.97 -36.57 9.36
C VAL A 752 -4.49 -36.36 9.69
N ASP A 753 -4.00 -35.15 9.47
CA ASP A 753 -2.59 -34.75 9.63
C ASP A 753 -1.61 -35.70 8.93
N GLY A 754 -2.01 -36.20 7.75
CA GLY A 754 -1.23 -37.15 6.97
C GLY A 754 -1.37 -38.62 7.41
N ALA A 755 -1.98 -38.91 8.57
CA ALA A 755 -2.29 -40.27 9.00
C ALA A 755 -3.62 -40.74 8.42
N ASP A 756 -3.66 -41.93 7.84
CA ASP A 756 -4.90 -42.53 7.33
C ASP A 756 -5.79 -43.02 8.49
N LYS A 757 -7.08 -42.71 8.40
CA LYS A 757 -8.14 -43.08 9.36
C LYS A 757 -9.16 -44.06 8.75
N GLY A 758 -8.93 -44.49 7.50
CA GLY A 758 -9.77 -45.47 6.82
C GLY A 758 -11.07 -44.88 6.26
N LYS A 759 -12.06 -45.74 6.01
CA LYS A 759 -13.35 -45.40 5.39
C LYS A 759 -14.39 -45.01 6.44
N VAL A 760 -14.20 -43.85 7.04
CA VAL A 760 -15.15 -43.29 8.01
C VAL A 760 -16.03 -42.24 7.34
N ASP A 761 -17.33 -42.24 7.68
CA ASP A 761 -18.32 -41.25 7.22
C ASP A 761 -18.39 -40.00 8.12
N SER A 762 -17.59 -40.00 9.18
CA SER A 762 -17.42 -38.87 10.08
C SER A 762 -16.07 -38.93 10.79
N TYR A 763 -15.56 -37.78 11.20
CA TYR A 763 -14.36 -37.68 12.03
C TYR A 763 -14.49 -36.49 12.99
N THR A 764 -14.19 -36.71 14.27
CA THR A 764 -14.17 -35.66 15.28
C THR A 764 -12.75 -35.43 15.76
N PHE A 765 -12.31 -34.18 15.72
CA PHE A 765 -11.16 -33.76 16.49
C PHE A 765 -11.64 -33.40 17.88
N ASP A 766 -11.17 -34.13 18.89
CA ASP A 766 -11.51 -33.86 20.29
C ASP A 766 -10.40 -33.07 20.97
N LYS A 767 -10.79 -32.04 21.73
CA LYS A 767 -9.87 -31.18 22.49
C LYS A 767 -8.71 -30.67 21.64
N VAL A 768 -9.05 -29.94 20.59
CA VAL A 768 -8.11 -29.37 19.62
C VAL A 768 -7.17 -28.40 20.31
N THR A 769 -5.90 -28.81 20.47
CA THR A 769 -4.84 -27.97 21.03
C THR A 769 -3.84 -27.49 19.97
N ALA A 770 -4.02 -27.87 18.71
CA ALA A 770 -3.18 -27.44 17.60
C ALA A 770 -4.01 -27.31 16.32
N SER A 771 -3.48 -26.62 15.31
CA SER A 771 -4.10 -26.63 13.99
C SER A 771 -3.96 -28.00 13.32
N HIS A 772 -5.03 -28.44 12.64
CA HIS A 772 -5.10 -29.77 12.02
C HIS A 772 -5.56 -29.71 10.56
N ARG A 773 -5.38 -30.81 9.83
CA ARG A 773 -5.91 -31.00 8.49
C ARG A 773 -6.66 -32.32 8.38
N ILE A 774 -7.83 -32.28 7.74
CA ILE A 774 -8.59 -33.47 7.34
C ILE A 774 -8.87 -33.46 5.84
N ALA A 775 -8.58 -34.57 5.17
CA ALA A 775 -8.75 -34.72 3.74
C ALA A 775 -9.44 -36.04 3.40
N VAL A 776 -10.46 -35.99 2.54
CA VAL A 776 -11.25 -37.16 2.12
C VAL A 776 -11.04 -37.48 0.65
N LYS A 777 -10.93 -38.77 0.32
CA LYS A 777 -10.99 -39.30 -1.05
C LYS A 777 -12.21 -40.20 -1.21
N PHE A 778 -12.88 -40.13 -2.36
CA PHE A 778 -14.02 -40.98 -2.73
C PHE A 778 -13.67 -41.87 -3.93
N LYS A 779 -14.39 -42.97 -4.09
CA LYS A 779 -14.18 -44.00 -5.13
C LYS A 779 -15.52 -44.32 -5.82
N SER A 780 -15.58 -44.33 -7.14
CA SER A 780 -16.83 -44.60 -7.88
C SER A 780 -17.28 -46.07 -7.83
N THR A 781 -18.59 -46.32 -7.98
CA THR A 781 -19.25 -47.64 -7.94
C THR A 781 -19.83 -48.12 -9.30
N GLY A 782 -19.94 -47.27 -10.35
CA GLY A 782 -20.38 -47.58 -11.76
C GLY A 782 -21.89 -47.92 -11.97
N ALA A 783 -22.64 -47.59 -13.07
CA ALA A 783 -22.38 -47.06 -14.43
C ALA A 783 -23.58 -46.26 -15.12
N THR A 784 -23.27 -45.10 -15.78
CA THR A 784 -23.84 -44.28 -16.94
C THR A 784 -25.32 -43.78 -17.16
N GLY A 785 -25.50 -42.46 -17.52
CA GLY A 785 -26.50 -41.92 -18.51
C GLY A 785 -27.00 -40.41 -18.49
N GLY A 786 -26.50 -39.50 -19.38
CA GLY A 786 -27.25 -38.43 -20.13
C GLY A 786 -27.42 -36.93 -19.66
N SER A 787 -26.98 -35.94 -20.48
CA SER A 787 -27.48 -34.52 -20.68
C SER A 787 -26.48 -33.33 -20.75
N ILE A 788 -25.21 -33.61 -21.04
CA ILE A 788 -24.23 -32.75 -21.72
C ILE A 788 -23.47 -33.72 -22.63
N PRO A 789 -22.94 -33.34 -23.81
CA PRO A 789 -22.04 -34.24 -24.53
C PRO A 789 -20.98 -34.69 -23.54
N CYS A 790 -21.00 -35.98 -23.21
CA CYS A 790 -20.16 -36.47 -22.14
C CYS A 790 -18.70 -36.17 -22.51
N PRO A 791 -17.78 -36.00 -21.55
CA PRO A 791 -16.37 -35.79 -21.85
C PRO A 791 -15.80 -36.80 -22.87
N GLU A 792 -16.44 -37.96 -23.02
CA GLU A 792 -16.13 -38.94 -24.05
C GLU A 792 -16.43 -38.53 -25.52
N GLN A 793 -17.21 -37.47 -25.77
CA GLN A 793 -17.53 -36.93 -27.10
C GLN A 793 -16.70 -35.68 -27.44
N LEU A 794 -15.95 -35.17 -26.48
CA LEU A 794 -14.97 -34.11 -26.65
C LEU A 794 -13.76 -34.70 -27.38
N ILE A 795 -13.43 -34.13 -28.54
CA ILE A 795 -12.14 -34.45 -29.20
C ILE A 795 -11.03 -33.80 -28.39
N PHE A 796 -11.25 -32.53 -28.04
CA PHE A 796 -10.21 -31.62 -27.61
C PHE A 796 -10.82 -30.35 -26.97
N ALA A 797 -10.17 -29.73 -25.98
CA ALA A 797 -10.50 -28.45 -25.37
C ALA A 797 -9.30 -27.84 -24.65
N CYS A 798 -8.86 -26.63 -25.03
CA CYS A 798 -7.70 -25.93 -24.45
C CYS A 798 -7.89 -24.47 -24.13
N ARG A 799 -7.08 -23.95 -23.20
CA ARG A 799 -6.84 -22.51 -23.07
C ARG A 799 -5.49 -22.17 -23.68
N ALA A 800 -5.47 -21.41 -24.77
CA ALA A 800 -4.23 -21.05 -25.47
C ALA A 800 -3.86 -19.59 -25.19
N GLU A 801 -2.59 -19.32 -24.88
CA GLU A 801 -1.97 -17.98 -24.77
C GLU A 801 -2.40 -16.99 -23.66
N ALA A 802 -2.89 -17.49 -22.53
CA ALA A 802 -2.75 -16.81 -21.25
C ALA A 802 -2.76 -17.83 -20.10
N LEU A 803 -1.67 -17.94 -19.33
CA LEU A 803 -1.81 -18.34 -17.93
C LEU A 803 -1.36 -17.17 -17.03
N PRO A 804 -2.26 -16.69 -16.15
CA PRO A 804 -2.00 -15.65 -15.14
C PRO A 804 -0.88 -16.00 -14.16
N ALA A 805 -0.67 -15.11 -13.18
CA ALA A 805 0.28 -15.25 -12.08
C ALA A 805 0.11 -16.54 -11.23
N THR A 806 -1.00 -17.29 -11.36
CA THR A 806 -1.27 -18.62 -10.75
C THR A 806 -2.40 -19.36 -11.50
N GLY A 807 -2.46 -20.70 -11.42
CA GLY A 807 -3.66 -21.49 -11.71
C GLY A 807 -3.56 -22.52 -12.85
N ASN A 808 -4.60 -23.35 -12.96
CA ASN A 808 -4.66 -24.54 -13.81
C ASN A 808 -5.08 -24.23 -15.24
N CYS A 809 -4.41 -24.83 -16.24
CA CYS A 809 -4.75 -24.76 -17.67
C CYS A 809 -5.51 -26.03 -18.03
N ALA A 810 -6.69 -25.95 -18.66
CA ALA A 810 -7.38 -27.17 -19.08
C ALA A 810 -7.78 -27.09 -20.56
N GLU A 811 -7.19 -27.82 -21.50
CA GLU A 811 -6.05 -28.76 -21.57
C GLU A 811 -5.55 -28.79 -23.03
N TRP A 812 -4.54 -29.54 -23.49
CA TRP A 812 -4.71 -30.13 -24.84
C TRP A 812 -5.24 -31.55 -24.61
N PRO A 813 -6.53 -31.91 -24.83
CA PRO A 813 -7.02 -33.26 -24.56
C PRO A 813 -6.58 -34.26 -25.63
N ALA A 814 -6.16 -35.42 -25.14
CA ALA A 814 -6.12 -36.64 -25.91
C ALA A 814 -7.47 -37.35 -25.77
N HIS A 815 -8.05 -37.80 -26.89
CA HIS A 815 -9.11 -38.81 -26.88
C HIS A 815 -8.61 -40.09 -27.57
N ALA A 816 -8.93 -41.26 -26.98
CA ALA A 816 -8.43 -42.57 -27.38
C ALA A 816 -9.27 -43.25 -28.49
N PRO A 817 -8.65 -44.03 -29.40
CA PRO A 817 -9.34 -44.96 -30.29
C PRO A 817 -10.02 -46.13 -29.56
N GLU A 818 -10.89 -46.80 -30.30
CA GLU A 818 -11.76 -47.87 -29.81
C GLU A 818 -10.99 -48.98 -29.07
N GLY A 819 -11.40 -49.21 -27.82
CA GLY A 819 -10.89 -50.26 -26.94
C GLY A 819 -10.13 -49.79 -25.69
N LYS A 820 -9.72 -48.52 -25.57
CA LYS A 820 -9.09 -47.98 -24.35
C LYS A 820 -9.61 -46.60 -23.99
N ARG A 821 -9.82 -46.32 -22.69
CA ARG A 821 -10.20 -45.00 -22.14
C ARG A 821 -9.19 -44.56 -21.08
N PHE A 822 -8.89 -43.26 -21.05
CA PHE A 822 -8.13 -42.58 -19.99
C PHE A 822 -9.07 -42.18 -18.83
N ALA A 823 -8.59 -42.14 -17.59
CA ALA A 823 -9.29 -41.50 -16.47
C ALA A 823 -8.40 -40.42 -15.84
N ALA A 824 -8.90 -39.18 -15.81
CA ALA A 824 -8.28 -38.04 -15.11
C ALA A 824 -8.56 -38.14 -13.60
N ILE A 825 -7.61 -37.72 -12.75
CA ILE A 825 -7.78 -37.72 -11.27
C ILE A 825 -7.51 -36.35 -10.63
N GLY A 826 -7.36 -35.29 -11.41
CA GLY A 826 -7.28 -33.91 -10.91
C GLY A 826 -7.04 -32.89 -12.02
N THR A 827 -7.09 -31.62 -11.66
CA THR A 827 -6.98 -30.49 -12.60
C THR A 827 -5.49 -30.16 -12.87
N PRO A 828 -5.05 -29.82 -14.09
CA PRO A 828 -3.64 -29.54 -14.40
C PRO A 828 -3.15 -28.20 -13.82
N SER A 829 -2.21 -28.13 -12.88
CA SER A 829 -1.79 -26.88 -12.20
C SER A 829 -0.48 -26.28 -12.67
N VAL A 830 -0.38 -24.95 -12.67
CA VAL A 830 0.91 -24.26 -12.79
C VAL A 830 1.42 -23.89 -11.41
N GLU A 831 2.63 -24.31 -11.10
CA GLU A 831 3.37 -23.94 -9.90
C GLU A 831 4.52 -22.99 -10.29
N THR A 832 4.78 -21.99 -9.46
CA THR A 832 6.01 -21.19 -9.56
C THR A 832 6.94 -21.65 -8.45
N ILE A 833 8.06 -22.23 -8.84
CA ILE A 833 9.14 -22.63 -7.93
C ILE A 833 10.31 -21.74 -8.30
N ASP A 834 10.78 -20.92 -7.35
CA ASP A 834 11.94 -20.02 -7.50
C ASP A 834 11.89 -19.09 -8.73
N GLY A 835 10.70 -18.60 -9.09
CA GLY A 835 10.52 -17.65 -10.21
C GLY A 835 10.45 -18.30 -11.59
N CYS A 836 10.60 -19.63 -11.70
CA CYS A 836 10.34 -20.41 -12.91
C CYS A 836 8.99 -21.15 -12.81
N LYS A 837 8.21 -21.19 -13.89
CA LYS A 837 6.83 -21.72 -13.90
C LYS A 837 6.79 -23.14 -14.50
N TYR A 838 6.18 -24.10 -13.81
CA TYR A 838 6.04 -25.51 -14.22
C TYR A 838 4.57 -25.94 -14.24
N VAL A 839 4.16 -26.82 -15.16
CA VAL A 839 2.80 -27.38 -15.26
C VAL A 839 2.76 -28.82 -14.74
N ASN A 840 1.77 -29.19 -13.93
CA ASN A 840 1.58 -30.53 -13.39
C ASN A 840 0.18 -31.05 -13.74
N ILE A 841 0.09 -32.17 -14.47
CA ILE A 841 -1.16 -32.71 -15.05
C ILE A 841 -1.39 -34.14 -14.52
N PRO A 842 -2.44 -34.41 -13.71
CA PRO A 842 -2.66 -35.76 -13.20
C PRO A 842 -3.63 -36.58 -14.08
N TYR A 843 -3.09 -37.25 -15.09
CA TYR A 843 -3.70 -38.46 -15.67
C TYR A 843 -3.01 -39.71 -15.10
N GLU A 844 -3.75 -40.82 -14.91
CA GLU A 844 -3.08 -42.11 -14.75
C GLU A 844 -2.48 -42.53 -16.11
N ARG A 845 -1.21 -42.93 -16.10
CA ARG A 845 -0.50 -43.44 -17.27
C ARG A 845 -1.27 -44.64 -17.84
N ALA A 846 -1.94 -44.48 -18.97
CA ALA A 846 -2.05 -45.59 -19.92
C ALA A 846 -0.68 -45.69 -20.62
N PRO A 847 0.03 -46.82 -20.57
CA PRO A 847 1.27 -46.95 -21.30
C PRO A 847 1.02 -46.77 -22.81
N GLY A 848 1.63 -45.76 -23.44
CA GLY A 848 1.82 -45.74 -24.90
C GLY A 848 1.62 -44.45 -25.72
N PHE A 849 1.11 -43.31 -25.20
CA PHE A 849 0.94 -42.10 -26.02
C PHE A 849 1.34 -40.78 -25.32
N THR A 850 2.06 -39.93 -26.04
CA THR A 850 2.48 -38.55 -25.71
C THR A 850 2.14 -37.60 -26.89
N VAL A 851 2.27 -36.28 -26.72
CA VAL A 851 2.16 -35.22 -27.76
C VAL A 851 2.89 -35.61 -29.07
N GLY A 852 2.23 -35.52 -30.23
CA GLY A 852 2.86 -35.83 -31.53
C GLY A 852 1.95 -35.77 -32.77
N THR A 853 2.61 -35.85 -33.94
CA THR A 853 2.06 -35.85 -35.31
C THR A 853 1.20 -37.09 -35.60
N TYR A 854 0.01 -36.93 -36.20
CA TYR A 854 -0.88 -38.06 -36.51
C TYR A 854 -0.67 -38.61 -37.92
N ASN A 855 -0.74 -39.93 -38.08
CA ASN A 855 -0.54 -40.53 -39.40
C ASN A 855 -1.74 -40.44 -40.34
N GLU A 856 -2.93 -40.14 -39.81
CA GLU A 856 -4.19 -40.01 -40.54
C GLU A 856 -4.96 -38.74 -40.11
N PRO A 857 -5.71 -38.08 -41.01
CA PRO A 857 -6.51 -36.89 -40.69
C PRO A 857 -7.70 -37.23 -39.77
N ILE A 858 -8.04 -36.34 -38.83
CA ILE A 858 -9.17 -36.52 -37.91
C ILE A 858 -10.48 -36.10 -38.61
N PRO A 859 -11.49 -36.97 -38.76
CA PRO A 859 -12.75 -36.62 -39.42
C PRO A 859 -13.62 -35.67 -38.59
N CYS A 860 -13.95 -34.48 -39.11
CA CYS A 860 -14.79 -33.47 -38.45
C CYS A 860 -16.09 -33.13 -39.23
N LYS A 861 -16.57 -34.05 -40.08
CA LYS A 861 -17.86 -33.94 -40.76
C LYS A 861 -18.98 -34.01 -39.72
N GLY A 862 -19.63 -32.88 -39.45
CA GLY A 862 -20.56 -32.75 -38.33
C GLY A 862 -19.84 -32.47 -37.01
N ALA A 863 -18.97 -31.47 -36.94
CA ALA A 863 -18.24 -31.08 -35.74
C ALA A 863 -18.50 -29.62 -35.35
N SER A 864 -18.10 -29.22 -34.14
CA SER A 864 -18.23 -27.83 -33.67
C SER A 864 -17.03 -27.36 -32.87
N ILE A 865 -16.61 -26.13 -33.16
CA ILE A 865 -15.52 -25.43 -32.48
C ILE A 865 -16.07 -24.14 -31.87
N VAL A 866 -15.78 -23.88 -30.60
CA VAL A 866 -16.17 -22.65 -29.89
C VAL A 866 -14.98 -22.11 -29.10
N LEU A 867 -14.67 -20.82 -29.24
CA LEU A 867 -13.54 -20.18 -28.54
C LEU A 867 -13.77 -18.71 -28.20
N ALA A 868 -13.04 -18.18 -27.22
CA ALA A 868 -13.01 -16.74 -26.89
C ALA A 868 -11.66 -16.08 -27.21
N THR A 869 -11.65 -14.84 -27.70
CA THR A 869 -10.44 -14.09 -28.07
C THR A 869 -10.58 -12.57 -27.85
N ARG A 870 -9.49 -11.85 -27.62
CA ARG A 870 -9.42 -10.38 -27.52
C ARG A 870 -8.28 -9.86 -28.41
N PRO A 871 -8.54 -9.60 -29.71
CA PRO A 871 -7.50 -9.16 -30.64
C PRO A 871 -6.95 -7.79 -30.28
N VAL A 872 -5.64 -7.59 -30.47
CA VAL A 872 -5.00 -6.26 -30.45
C VAL A 872 -4.20 -6.12 -31.74
N ARG A 873 -4.58 -5.20 -32.62
CA ARG A 873 -3.95 -4.97 -33.93
C ARG A 873 -2.65 -4.19 -33.74
N ASN A 874 -1.64 -4.50 -34.55
CA ASN A 874 -0.34 -3.82 -34.49
C ASN A 874 0.07 -3.15 -35.80
N GLY A 875 -0.85 -2.98 -36.76
CA GLY A 875 -0.76 -2.06 -37.91
C GLY A 875 0.37 -2.27 -38.95
N VAL A 876 1.31 -3.19 -38.74
CA VAL A 876 2.59 -3.24 -39.50
C VAL A 876 2.65 -4.32 -40.60
N HIS A 877 1.64 -5.18 -40.77
CA HIS A 877 1.65 -6.23 -41.80
C HIS A 877 0.33 -6.38 -42.55
N SER A 878 0.38 -6.34 -43.88
CA SER A 878 -0.73 -6.66 -44.81
C SER A 878 -0.96 -8.18 -44.98
N GLY A 879 -0.38 -8.98 -44.09
CA GLY A 879 -0.38 -10.44 -44.11
C GLY A 879 -1.36 -11.06 -43.12
N TRP A 880 -1.81 -12.27 -43.45
CA TRP A 880 -2.77 -13.07 -42.68
C TRP A 880 -2.25 -13.44 -41.28
N ALA A 881 -3.11 -13.44 -40.25
CA ALA A 881 -2.79 -13.96 -38.92
C ALA A 881 -3.88 -14.96 -38.48
N SER A 882 -3.50 -16.21 -38.20
CA SER A 882 -4.39 -17.18 -37.56
C SER A 882 -4.36 -17.05 -36.04
N ILE A 883 -5.52 -17.35 -35.44
CA ILE A 883 -5.67 -17.47 -33.99
C ILE A 883 -5.80 -18.94 -33.60
N VAL A 884 -6.41 -19.77 -34.45
CA VAL A 884 -6.51 -21.22 -34.27
C VAL A 884 -6.36 -21.96 -35.60
N ASP A 885 -5.40 -22.87 -35.68
CA ASP A 885 -5.15 -23.72 -36.85
C ASP A 885 -5.69 -25.15 -36.59
N VAL A 886 -6.93 -25.41 -37.03
CA VAL A 886 -7.53 -26.76 -36.97
C VAL A 886 -7.45 -27.44 -38.33
N PHE A 887 -6.43 -28.25 -38.56
CA PHE A 887 -6.27 -28.95 -39.84
C PHE A 887 -7.28 -30.11 -40.00
N TYR A 888 -8.45 -29.76 -40.52
CA TYR A 888 -9.42 -30.67 -41.14
C TYR A 888 -9.72 -30.17 -42.55
N ASP A 889 -9.38 -30.94 -43.58
CA ASP A 889 -9.43 -30.49 -44.98
C ASP A 889 -8.78 -29.10 -45.22
N ARG A 890 -7.77 -28.78 -44.37
CA ARG A 890 -7.02 -27.53 -44.30
C ARG A 890 -7.85 -26.26 -44.06
N LEU A 891 -8.89 -26.34 -43.23
CA LEU A 891 -9.69 -25.18 -42.83
C LEU A 891 -9.05 -24.44 -41.64
N VAL A 892 -8.85 -23.11 -41.74
CA VAL A 892 -8.23 -22.33 -40.67
C VAL A 892 -9.06 -21.12 -40.32
N LEU A 893 -9.28 -20.84 -39.03
CA LEU A 893 -10.03 -19.68 -38.55
C LEU A 893 -9.09 -18.63 -37.94
N GLY A 894 -9.14 -17.40 -38.46
CA GLY A 894 -8.25 -16.31 -38.05
C GLY A 894 -8.92 -14.94 -38.07
N ILE A 895 -8.15 -13.91 -37.70
CA ILE A 895 -8.54 -12.50 -37.80
C ILE A 895 -7.39 -11.74 -38.45
N ARG A 896 -7.67 -10.96 -39.49
CA ARG A 896 -6.66 -10.16 -40.18
C ARG A 896 -6.06 -9.09 -39.27
N GLY A 897 -4.74 -9.02 -39.21
CA GLY A 897 -4.02 -8.09 -38.34
C GLY A 897 -4.07 -6.63 -38.79
N ASP A 898 -4.28 -6.38 -40.08
CA ASP A 898 -4.42 -5.05 -40.68
C ASP A 898 -5.88 -4.56 -40.71
N THR A 899 -6.83 -5.39 -41.14
CA THR A 899 -8.24 -4.99 -41.29
C THR A 899 -9.13 -5.34 -40.11
N GLY A 900 -8.81 -6.38 -39.34
CA GLY A 900 -9.67 -6.90 -38.26
C GLY A 900 -10.82 -7.80 -38.73
N GLN A 901 -10.86 -8.20 -40.01
CA GLN A 901 -11.87 -9.12 -40.54
C GLN A 901 -11.61 -10.57 -40.08
N VAL A 902 -12.68 -11.31 -39.77
CA VAL A 902 -12.63 -12.74 -39.46
C VAL A 902 -12.42 -13.49 -40.77
N CYS A 903 -11.41 -14.35 -40.83
CA CYS A 903 -11.04 -15.03 -42.06
C CYS A 903 -11.08 -16.55 -41.89
N VAL A 904 -11.49 -17.23 -42.97
CA VAL A 904 -11.40 -18.68 -43.09
C VAL A 904 -10.50 -19.02 -44.27
N ARG A 905 -9.41 -19.76 -44.03
CA ARG A 905 -8.46 -20.17 -45.09
C ARG A 905 -8.73 -21.62 -45.50
N ARG A 906 -8.68 -21.91 -46.81
CA ARG A 906 -8.85 -23.25 -47.40
C ARG A 906 -7.87 -23.47 -48.56
N ASN A 907 -7.09 -24.56 -48.52
CA ASN A 907 -6.21 -25.00 -49.62
C ASN A 907 -5.37 -23.89 -50.29
N GLY A 908 -4.94 -22.89 -49.51
CA GLY A 908 -4.14 -21.75 -49.99
C GLY A 908 -4.91 -20.44 -50.24
N GLY A 909 -6.23 -20.49 -50.48
CA GLY A 909 -7.11 -19.32 -50.61
C GLY A 909 -7.68 -18.84 -49.27
N VAL A 910 -7.89 -17.53 -49.12
CA VAL A 910 -8.42 -16.89 -47.90
C VAL A 910 -9.76 -16.24 -48.22
N GLU A 911 -10.79 -16.53 -47.42
CA GLU A 911 -12.10 -15.87 -47.47
C GLU A 911 -12.29 -15.03 -46.21
N ASP A 912 -12.53 -13.73 -46.39
CA ASP A 912 -12.64 -12.76 -45.29
C ASP A 912 -14.12 -12.38 -45.05
N SER A 913 -14.49 -12.16 -43.79
CA SER A 913 -15.81 -11.67 -43.41
C SER A 913 -16.00 -10.24 -43.92
N LYS A 914 -17.24 -9.89 -44.28
CA LYS A 914 -17.54 -8.54 -44.80
C LYS A 914 -17.25 -7.44 -43.77
N ALA A 915 -17.53 -7.71 -42.50
CA ALA A 915 -17.30 -6.78 -41.40
C ALA A 915 -16.05 -7.17 -40.59
N ALA A 916 -15.32 -6.16 -40.14
CA ALA A 916 -14.23 -6.31 -39.18
C ALA A 916 -14.77 -6.29 -37.76
N ILE A 917 -14.13 -7.04 -36.86
CA ILE A 917 -14.39 -6.93 -35.43
C ILE A 917 -13.56 -5.78 -34.83
N PRO A 918 -14.05 -5.07 -33.80
CA PRO A 918 -13.33 -3.96 -33.19
C PRO A 918 -12.05 -4.39 -32.47
N ASP A 919 -11.04 -3.52 -32.55
CA ASP A 919 -9.74 -3.75 -31.91
C ASP A 919 -9.81 -3.69 -30.39
N GLY A 920 -9.15 -4.61 -29.70
CA GLY A 920 -9.12 -4.72 -28.24
C GLY A 920 -10.40 -5.28 -27.61
N GLN A 921 -11.43 -5.60 -28.38
CA GLN A 921 -12.72 -6.08 -27.85
C GLN A 921 -12.75 -7.60 -27.68
N ILE A 922 -13.20 -8.09 -26.52
CA ILE A 922 -13.41 -9.53 -26.30
C ILE A 922 -14.51 -10.01 -27.25
N THR A 923 -14.24 -11.09 -27.96
CA THR A 923 -15.09 -11.67 -28.99
C THR A 923 -15.08 -13.19 -28.85
N ILE A 924 -16.27 -13.79 -28.75
CA ILE A 924 -16.48 -15.24 -28.78
C ILE A 924 -16.72 -15.64 -30.22
N LEU A 925 -15.90 -16.54 -30.75
CA LEU A 925 -15.99 -17.06 -32.10
C LEU A 925 -16.43 -18.53 -32.07
N SER A 926 -17.36 -18.89 -32.94
CA SER A 926 -17.83 -20.27 -33.08
C SER A 926 -17.93 -20.68 -34.53
N LEU A 927 -17.46 -21.87 -34.85
CA LEU A 927 -17.54 -22.50 -36.17
C LEU A 927 -18.29 -23.82 -36.05
N ILE A 928 -19.42 -23.92 -36.76
CA ILE A 928 -20.19 -25.16 -36.87
C ILE A 928 -20.00 -25.70 -38.28
N VAL A 929 -19.52 -26.93 -38.40
CA VAL A 929 -19.38 -27.65 -39.67
C VAL A 929 -20.40 -28.77 -39.69
N GLN A 930 -21.39 -28.64 -40.56
CA GLN A 930 -22.44 -29.63 -40.71
C GLN A 930 -21.93 -30.87 -41.45
N PRO A 931 -22.57 -32.04 -41.26
CA PRO A 931 -22.18 -33.26 -41.95
C PRO A 931 -22.25 -33.17 -43.49
N ASP A 932 -22.95 -32.21 -44.07
CA ASP A 932 -23.02 -32.03 -45.53
C ASP A 932 -21.89 -31.15 -46.10
N GLY A 933 -20.97 -30.67 -45.24
CA GLY A 933 -19.87 -29.78 -45.62
C GLY A 933 -20.26 -28.29 -45.67
N LEU A 934 -21.49 -27.93 -45.28
CA LEU A 934 -21.85 -26.55 -44.98
C LEU A 934 -21.20 -26.14 -43.66
N TYR A 935 -20.69 -24.92 -43.58
CA TYR A 935 -20.19 -24.39 -42.32
C TYR A 935 -20.60 -22.95 -42.09
N LYS A 936 -20.70 -22.60 -40.81
CA LYS A 936 -21.15 -21.29 -40.33
C LYS A 936 -20.25 -20.79 -39.22
N VAL A 937 -19.89 -19.52 -39.30
CA VAL A 937 -19.06 -18.81 -38.34
C VAL A 937 -19.89 -17.73 -37.66
N TYR A 938 -19.80 -17.71 -36.33
CA TYR A 938 -20.46 -16.75 -35.47
C TYR A 938 -19.42 -15.95 -34.69
N ALA A 939 -19.69 -14.66 -34.48
CA ALA A 939 -18.96 -13.81 -33.56
C ALA A 939 -19.95 -13.19 -32.57
N ASN A 940 -19.72 -13.37 -31.27
CA ASN A 940 -20.59 -12.93 -30.17
C ASN A 940 -22.06 -13.30 -30.40
N GLY A 941 -22.30 -14.54 -30.83
CA GLY A 941 -23.64 -15.06 -31.08
C GLY A 941 -24.23 -14.72 -32.47
N ALA A 942 -23.69 -13.73 -33.18
CA ALA A 942 -24.16 -13.30 -34.50
C ALA A 942 -23.41 -14.00 -35.64
N GLU A 943 -24.12 -14.48 -36.65
CA GLU A 943 -23.50 -15.12 -37.82
C GLU A 943 -22.74 -14.07 -38.63
N VAL A 944 -21.43 -14.25 -38.79
CA VAL A 944 -20.55 -13.31 -39.52
C VAL A 944 -20.15 -13.84 -40.88
N TYR A 945 -20.25 -15.15 -41.09
CA TYR A 945 -19.89 -15.81 -42.33
C TYR A 945 -20.51 -17.20 -42.43
N SER A 946 -20.88 -17.63 -43.63
CA SER A 946 -21.31 -19.00 -43.91
C SER A 946 -20.91 -19.39 -45.32
N GLY A 947 -20.41 -20.61 -45.49
CA GLY A 947 -19.95 -21.13 -46.77
C GLY A 947 -20.30 -22.60 -46.91
N ARG A 948 -20.33 -23.09 -48.15
CA ARG A 948 -20.50 -24.51 -48.45
C ARG A 948 -19.24 -25.00 -49.12
N GLY A 949 -18.58 -26.00 -48.56
CA GLY A 949 -17.46 -26.59 -49.27
C GLY A 949 -17.96 -27.20 -50.58
N GLY A 950 -17.42 -26.74 -51.71
CA GLY A 950 -17.64 -27.42 -52.99
C GLY A 950 -17.31 -28.91 -52.87
N LYS A 951 -17.91 -29.73 -53.75
CA LYS A 951 -18.06 -31.21 -53.77
C LYS A 951 -16.81 -32.10 -53.50
N ALA A 952 -15.66 -31.55 -53.13
CA ALA A 952 -14.40 -32.24 -52.88
C ALA A 952 -13.94 -32.20 -51.41
N PHE A 953 -14.85 -32.13 -50.43
CA PHE A 953 -14.50 -32.44 -49.02
C PHE A 953 -14.05 -33.90 -48.84
N ASP A 954 -14.40 -34.76 -49.80
CA ASP A 954 -14.21 -36.22 -49.71
C ASP A 954 -12.99 -36.72 -50.53
N GLN A 955 -12.16 -35.84 -51.13
CA GLN A 955 -10.99 -36.26 -51.93
C GLN A 955 -9.67 -35.64 -51.43
N LEU A 956 -8.79 -36.49 -50.89
CA LEU A 956 -7.37 -36.17 -50.79
C LEU A 956 -6.82 -35.90 -52.19
N VAL A 957 -6.23 -34.72 -52.44
CA VAL A 957 -5.43 -34.50 -53.65
C VAL A 957 -4.22 -35.44 -53.58
N PRO A 958 -4.07 -36.40 -54.51
CA PRO A 958 -2.87 -37.24 -54.54
C PRO A 958 -1.64 -36.35 -54.79
N GLY A 959 -0.65 -36.37 -53.89
CA GLY A 959 0.67 -35.77 -54.14
C GLY A 959 1.09 -34.57 -53.28
N VAL A 960 0.29 -34.08 -52.32
CA VAL A 960 0.81 -33.10 -51.34
C VAL A 960 1.45 -33.82 -50.15
N ALA A 961 2.75 -34.07 -50.24
CA ALA A 961 3.57 -34.55 -49.13
C ALA A 961 4.27 -33.35 -48.44
N GLY A 962 4.00 -33.13 -47.15
CA GLY A 962 4.64 -32.08 -46.34
C GLY A 962 4.16 -32.07 -44.89
N ALA A 963 5.04 -31.65 -43.97
CA ALA A 963 4.89 -31.78 -42.50
C ALA A 963 3.66 -31.10 -41.87
N PHE A 964 2.96 -30.22 -42.61
CA PHE A 964 1.81 -29.46 -42.11
C PHE A 964 0.46 -30.22 -42.13
N ALA A 965 0.38 -31.41 -42.74
CA ALA A 965 -0.89 -32.12 -42.91
C ALA A 965 -1.37 -32.91 -41.67
N LYS A 966 -0.66 -32.81 -40.54
CA LYS A 966 -0.74 -33.81 -39.47
C LYS A 966 -0.71 -33.24 -38.04
N GLN A 967 -0.88 -31.92 -37.89
CA GLN A 967 -0.82 -31.22 -36.59
C GLN A 967 -2.08 -30.37 -36.41
N ILE A 968 -2.58 -30.28 -35.18
CA ILE A 968 -3.49 -29.21 -34.76
C ILE A 968 -2.61 -28.25 -33.95
N THR A 969 -2.72 -26.93 -34.18
CA THR A 969 -1.95 -25.93 -33.44
C THR A 969 -2.86 -24.82 -32.93
N ILE A 970 -2.70 -24.43 -31.68
CA ILE A 970 -3.50 -23.40 -31.01
C ILE A 970 -2.52 -22.52 -30.24
N GLY A 971 -2.27 -21.33 -30.79
CA GLY A 971 -1.30 -20.35 -30.32
C GLY A 971 -0.78 -19.46 -31.45
N ARG A 972 -0.01 -18.41 -31.13
CA ARG A 972 0.77 -17.61 -32.07
C ARG A 972 1.70 -18.56 -32.82
N ASN A 973 1.64 -18.50 -34.14
CA ASN A 973 2.67 -19.16 -34.95
C ASN A 973 4.05 -18.61 -34.54
N ALA A 974 5.02 -19.51 -34.34
CA ALA A 974 6.43 -19.14 -34.20
C ALA A 974 6.86 -18.26 -35.40
N PRO A 975 7.82 -17.34 -35.21
CA PRO A 975 8.08 -16.24 -36.15
C PRO A 975 8.85 -16.72 -37.38
N ASP A 976 8.16 -17.39 -38.29
CA ASP A 976 8.51 -17.37 -39.70
C ASP A 976 8.05 -16.01 -40.24
N ALA A 977 8.70 -14.90 -39.85
CA ALA A 977 8.61 -13.52 -40.37
C ALA A 977 7.25 -12.91 -40.87
N TRP A 978 6.09 -13.55 -40.69
CA TRP A 978 4.88 -13.24 -41.47
C TRP A 978 3.59 -13.06 -40.66
N THR A 979 3.57 -13.33 -39.34
CA THR A 979 2.35 -13.09 -38.52
C THR A 979 2.69 -12.43 -37.18
N ALA A 980 2.03 -11.31 -36.85
CA ALA A 980 2.20 -10.55 -35.62
C ALA A 980 0.84 -10.29 -34.95
N TYR A 981 0.30 -11.31 -34.30
CA TYR A 981 -0.91 -11.17 -33.45
C TYR A 981 -0.48 -10.82 -32.02
N ASN A 982 -0.98 -9.70 -31.48
CA ASN A 982 -0.63 -9.20 -30.13
C ASN A 982 -1.79 -9.28 -29.10
N GLY A 983 -2.92 -9.92 -29.45
CA GLY A 983 -4.09 -10.09 -28.57
C GLY A 983 -4.01 -11.28 -27.59
N GLN A 984 -5.05 -11.45 -26.78
CA GLN A 984 -5.23 -12.58 -25.83
C GLN A 984 -6.19 -13.64 -26.40
N ILE A 985 -5.93 -14.91 -26.12
CA ILE A 985 -6.80 -16.03 -26.47
C ILE A 985 -7.29 -16.71 -25.17
N GLY A 986 -8.57 -17.09 -25.13
CA GLY A 986 -9.25 -17.72 -24.00
C GLY A 986 -9.42 -19.23 -24.19
N ASP A 987 -10.49 -19.78 -23.60
CA ASP A 987 -10.82 -21.20 -23.72
C ASP A 987 -11.31 -21.55 -25.13
N VAL A 988 -11.00 -22.78 -25.57
CA VAL A 988 -11.28 -23.35 -26.89
C VAL A 988 -11.85 -24.75 -26.67
N PHE A 989 -12.96 -25.09 -27.32
CA PHE A 989 -13.62 -26.40 -27.23
C PHE A 989 -13.88 -26.97 -28.63
N LEU A 990 -13.59 -28.25 -28.86
CA LEU A 990 -13.83 -28.99 -30.11
C LEU A 990 -14.56 -30.32 -29.85
N TYR A 991 -15.73 -30.46 -30.46
CA TYR A 991 -16.61 -31.63 -30.34
C TYR A 991 -16.68 -32.46 -31.61
N LYS A 992 -16.84 -33.78 -31.45
CA LYS A 992 -17.07 -34.74 -32.56
C LYS A 992 -18.40 -34.55 -33.28
N THR A 993 -19.30 -33.73 -32.73
CA THR A 993 -20.66 -33.53 -33.22
C THR A 993 -20.92 -32.05 -33.52
N ALA A 994 -21.83 -31.78 -34.46
CA ALA A 994 -22.27 -30.43 -34.81
C ALA A 994 -23.33 -30.01 -33.79
N LEU A 995 -23.00 -29.03 -32.95
CA LEU A 995 -23.92 -28.46 -31.99
C LEU A 995 -25.05 -27.75 -32.72
N ASN A 996 -26.26 -27.88 -32.20
CA ASN A 996 -27.36 -27.02 -32.64
C ASN A 996 -27.21 -25.60 -32.03
N GLU A 997 -28.05 -24.68 -32.50
CA GLU A 997 -27.93 -23.27 -32.12
C GLU A 997 -28.13 -23.03 -30.62
N ALA A 998 -29.03 -23.77 -29.97
CA ALA A 998 -29.31 -23.63 -28.53
C ALA A 998 -28.13 -24.14 -27.69
N GLU A 999 -27.58 -25.30 -28.04
CA GLU A 999 -26.40 -25.89 -27.41
C GLU A 999 -25.18 -24.99 -27.56
N ARG A 1000 -24.95 -24.45 -28.77
CA ARG A 1000 -23.88 -23.46 -29.02
C ARG A 1000 -24.05 -22.24 -28.13
N LYS A 1001 -25.23 -21.60 -28.14
CA LYS A 1001 -25.49 -20.38 -27.35
C LYS A 1001 -25.33 -20.60 -25.85
N GLN A 1002 -25.76 -21.76 -25.35
CA GLN A 1002 -25.59 -22.11 -23.95
C GLN A 1002 -24.11 -22.26 -23.59
N LEU A 1003 -23.31 -22.90 -24.45
CA LEU A 1003 -21.87 -23.02 -24.27
C LEU A 1003 -21.16 -21.66 -24.36
N GLU A 1004 -21.51 -20.82 -25.33
CA GLU A 1004 -20.99 -19.45 -25.44
C GLU A 1004 -21.31 -18.62 -24.19
N GLY A 1005 -22.52 -18.74 -23.65
CA GLY A 1005 -22.92 -18.07 -22.41
C GLY A 1005 -22.16 -18.55 -21.18
N PHE A 1006 -21.83 -19.84 -21.12
CA PHE A 1006 -20.96 -20.39 -20.06
C PHE A 1006 -19.56 -19.78 -20.12
N ILE A 1007 -18.97 -19.73 -21.32
CA ILE A 1007 -17.63 -19.17 -21.54
C ILE A 1007 -17.61 -17.66 -21.23
N ALA A 1008 -18.64 -16.92 -21.64
CA ALA A 1008 -18.75 -15.48 -21.36
C ALA A 1008 -18.74 -15.16 -19.85
N LYS A 1009 -19.50 -15.91 -19.03
CA LYS A 1009 -19.59 -15.68 -17.58
C LYS A 1009 -18.28 -15.96 -16.83
N GLY A 1010 -17.45 -16.88 -17.33
CA GLY A 1010 -16.13 -17.15 -16.74
C GLY A 1010 -15.17 -15.96 -16.84
N LEU A 1011 -15.30 -15.14 -17.89
CA LEU A 1011 -14.39 -14.03 -18.18
C LEU A 1011 -14.65 -12.77 -17.33
N GLU A 1012 -15.83 -12.60 -16.72
CA GLU A 1012 -16.17 -11.43 -15.89
C GLU A 1012 -15.68 -11.52 -14.44
N GLY A 1013 -15.26 -12.71 -13.97
CA GLY A 1013 -14.92 -12.99 -12.56
C GLY A 1013 -13.43 -13.06 -12.21
N ASN A 1014 -12.51 -12.73 -13.14
CA ASN A 1014 -11.06 -12.86 -13.00
C ASN A 1014 -10.59 -14.20 -12.38
N ARG A 1015 -11.20 -15.32 -12.82
CA ARG A 1015 -10.74 -16.70 -12.57
C ARG A 1015 -10.01 -17.26 -13.78
#